data_AF-A0A7X0SVX1-F1
#
_entry.id   AF-A0A7X0SVX1-F1
#
_cell.length_a   1.000
_cell.length_b   1.000
_cell.length_c   1.000
_cell.angle_alpha   90.00
_cell.angle_beta   90.00
_cell.angle_gamma   90.00
#
_symmetry.space_group_name_H-M   'P 1'
#
loop_
_entity.id
_entity.type
_entity.pdbx_description
1 polymer ?
#
loop_
_entity_poly.entity_id
_entity_poly.type
_entity_poly.pdbx_seq_one_letter_code
_entity_poly.pdbx_strand_id
1 'polypeptide(L)'
;MKRWFALLQGALIGLSLIQPLPSAKAAYDKLPAFPGAEGFGYAATGGRGGEVYHVTSYELTGPGTFYDALMTAGTTPRTIVFDISGEITIPQIIVRNKSNLTIAGQTAPGDGVTIRGNNIRFIECSDIVIRYMRFRLGVQIFQDDSMYFEDSQNVIVDHSSFSWGTDEVLSIKSKDYDHPKSKNITVQWSIISEGLLTHSMGGLVEMNTITMHHNLYAHNNDRNPKTKGVMDFVNNVVYNWGQFPYVAGGESGTKGYGNVVGNYFIAGINSENPEYAVVRGNENYHLFLDDNRIDSNKNGKLDGKDSGSGMMEAERPSALVPERFEYPPVHTEEPETAYEHVLGYAGDSLVRDAVDKRVTDGVRSQTGAIIGDEDDVGGFPALKREAAAADTDRDGMPDVWELAQGLDPNDPEDRNGDRNRDGYTNLEDYLNELAAPGYPDGYPLTPPDWSGTPFEPPVVSVPEPETEPVPPMNGETVRSAVVHDDSANGAVNAAAWSVQENLEPGDFVAGDRMTGNKTYKFASVPDEVQGAEWIRTAVGSRSAASEDLLSFYLAADADVYVAHDSRIATKPQWLASAYEDTGLAVADDQPVQYELYKKHYPAGSRVVMGPNGGTSQMNYFVVVKPTAADTPAPASSPSELAGTLSDGPSISLQWSPVDDAAAYLIYRSSTLDPNDKVVGSSTTATYADTAVEMGAVYRYKVSAASAGGESSLSDSIEVPAYDPSLPAPSAPSDLTVAAARSLSVDLAWTPEDDAVGYGIYRSSEPEGSFERIGYARTASYTDKTVNPSTTYFYRVTATADGGESEPSAIVTATTKQPVVLPQAPEGLSAASATASAFELKWRESDGAESYNLYRKGNEEDGYTLIANTAETGYTDDSVSAGQTGYAYRVAAVNEKGESEPSDDLFVAMPLPEKPDRLIAGLTGETFVGLIWTSHGGVTQYNIYRSTPGKPAELAGTAKVDTFYDRSAEPGTHYLYYVKAQNASGESIKSNDVSVWTTGGE
;
A
#
# COMPACT_ATOMS: atom_id res chain seq x y z
N MET A 1 -78.94 -20.56 -54.09
CA MET A 1 -79.21 -22.00 -54.33
C MET A 1 -77.87 -22.67 -54.65
N LYS A 2 -77.31 -23.71 -54.02
CA LYS A 2 -77.64 -24.68 -52.94
C LYS A 2 -76.24 -25.21 -52.49
N ARG A 3 -75.87 -25.18 -51.19
CA ARG A 3 -75.94 -26.28 -50.17
C ARG A 3 -75.09 -27.53 -50.52
N TRP A 4 -74.23 -28.16 -49.69
CA TRP A 4 -74.04 -28.27 -48.21
C TRP A 4 -72.74 -29.05 -47.81
N PHE A 5 -72.23 -28.79 -46.59
CA PHE A 5 -71.54 -29.64 -45.56
C PHE A 5 -70.48 -30.71 -45.91
N ALA A 6 -69.26 -30.60 -45.34
CA ALA A 6 -68.78 -31.31 -44.11
C ALA A 6 -67.23 -31.49 -44.00
N LEU A 7 -66.72 -31.35 -42.76
CA LEU A 7 -65.51 -31.93 -42.10
C LEU A 7 -64.06 -31.48 -42.46
N LEU A 8 -63.48 -30.70 -41.50
CA LEU A 8 -62.21 -30.86 -40.77
C LEU A 8 -60.90 -31.23 -41.51
N GLN A 9 -59.95 -30.28 -41.59
CA GLN A 9 -58.73 -30.18 -40.74
C GLN A 9 -57.74 -29.19 -41.37
N GLY A 10 -57.22 -28.26 -40.56
CA GLY A 10 -56.39 -27.14 -40.98
C GLY A 10 -54.94 -27.54 -41.28
N ALA A 11 -54.43 -27.03 -42.38
CA ALA A 11 -53.03 -27.09 -42.79
C ALA A 11 -52.66 -25.85 -43.63
N LEU A 12 -51.65 -25.14 -43.15
CA LEU A 12 -50.64 -24.32 -43.86
C LEU A 12 -50.98 -22.95 -44.50
N ILE A 13 -50.26 -21.98 -43.92
CA ILE A 13 -49.50 -20.85 -44.50
C ILE A 13 -50.28 -19.58 -44.89
N GLY A 14 -50.15 -18.58 -44.03
CA GLY A 14 -50.20 -17.15 -44.34
C GLY A 14 -49.24 -16.40 -43.41
N LEU A 15 -48.34 -15.58 -43.99
CA LEU A 15 -47.35 -14.75 -43.30
C LEU A 15 -47.97 -13.90 -42.18
N SER A 16 -47.38 -13.91 -40.98
CA SER A 16 -47.55 -12.87 -39.98
C SER A 16 -46.19 -12.36 -39.51
N LEU A 17 -46.04 -11.04 -39.46
CA LEU A 17 -44.93 -10.34 -38.80
C LEU A 17 -44.72 -10.92 -37.39
N ILE A 18 -43.55 -11.50 -37.16
CA ILE A 18 -43.07 -11.80 -35.81
C ILE A 18 -42.55 -10.49 -35.25
N GLN A 19 -43.32 -9.85 -34.38
CA GLN A 19 -42.74 -8.90 -33.43
C GLN A 19 -41.81 -9.70 -32.51
N PRO A 20 -40.55 -9.29 -32.31
CA PRO A 20 -39.74 -9.90 -31.26
C PRO A 20 -40.45 -9.64 -29.93
N LEU A 21 -40.68 -10.71 -29.17
CA LEU A 21 -41.02 -10.63 -27.76
C LEU A 21 -39.96 -9.75 -27.07
N PRO A 22 -40.33 -8.82 -26.17
CA PRO A 22 -39.32 -8.17 -25.34
C PRO A 22 -38.57 -9.26 -24.60
N SER A 23 -37.27 -9.36 -24.87
CA SER A 23 -36.37 -10.19 -24.08
C SER A 23 -36.53 -9.74 -22.64
N ALA A 24 -36.81 -10.67 -21.72
CA ALA A 24 -36.88 -10.36 -20.30
C ALA A 24 -35.52 -9.79 -19.87
N LYS A 25 -35.50 -8.47 -19.62
CA LYS A 25 -34.36 -7.75 -19.06
C LYS A 25 -34.17 -8.20 -17.62
N ALA A 26 -32.95 -8.59 -17.25
CA ALA A 26 -32.58 -8.77 -15.85
C ALA A 26 -32.32 -7.38 -15.23
N ALA A 27 -32.88 -7.15 -14.04
CA ALA A 27 -32.62 -5.98 -13.21
C ALA A 27 -31.39 -6.23 -12.32
N TYR A 28 -30.89 -5.18 -11.65
CA TYR A 28 -29.91 -5.31 -10.55
C TYR A 28 -30.26 -6.50 -9.64
N ASP A 29 -29.27 -7.35 -9.36
CA ASP A 29 -29.44 -8.57 -8.58
C ASP A 29 -29.47 -8.32 -7.06
N LYS A 30 -29.10 -7.10 -6.64
CA LYS A 30 -29.07 -6.64 -5.25
C LYS A 30 -29.84 -5.34 -5.07
N LEU A 31 -30.46 -5.20 -3.90
CA LEU A 31 -31.06 -3.94 -3.46
C LEU A 31 -29.94 -2.89 -3.30
N PRO A 32 -30.05 -1.70 -3.91
CA PRO A 32 -29.09 -0.62 -3.70
C PRO A 32 -28.93 -0.23 -2.23
N ALA A 33 -27.83 0.45 -1.90
CA ALA A 33 -27.56 0.97 -0.56
C ALA A 33 -28.67 1.94 -0.12
N PHE A 34 -29.13 2.77 -1.05
CA PHE A 34 -30.26 3.70 -0.92
C PHE A 34 -30.76 4.09 -2.32
N PRO A 35 -31.97 4.66 -2.47
CA PRO A 35 -32.41 5.25 -3.72
C PRO A 35 -31.46 6.36 -4.20
N GLY A 36 -30.91 6.20 -5.40
CA GLY A 36 -29.87 7.07 -5.98
C GLY A 36 -28.43 6.55 -5.82
N ALA A 37 -28.21 5.41 -5.16
CA ALA A 37 -26.90 4.77 -5.09
C ALA A 37 -26.52 4.12 -6.43
N GLU A 38 -25.41 4.54 -7.03
CA GLU A 38 -24.99 4.11 -8.38
C GLU A 38 -23.53 3.65 -8.41
N GLY A 39 -23.08 3.20 -9.59
CA GLY A 39 -21.69 2.78 -9.81
C GLY A 39 -21.30 1.49 -9.07
N PHE A 40 -20.00 1.26 -8.94
CA PHE A 40 -19.46 0.00 -8.41
C PHE A 40 -19.80 -0.27 -6.92
N GLY A 41 -19.97 0.76 -6.12
CA GLY A 41 -20.34 0.68 -4.70
C GLY A 41 -21.85 0.62 -4.42
N TYR A 42 -22.71 0.62 -5.45
CA TYR A 42 -24.16 0.79 -5.31
C TYR A 42 -24.82 -0.21 -4.33
N ALA A 43 -24.24 -1.40 -4.15
CA ALA A 43 -24.82 -2.49 -3.37
C ALA A 43 -24.25 -2.61 -1.94
N ALA A 44 -23.50 -1.63 -1.45
CA ALA A 44 -23.00 -1.62 -0.06
C ALA A 44 -24.18 -1.72 0.92
N THR A 45 -24.16 -2.72 1.81
CA THR A 45 -25.31 -2.97 2.71
C THR A 45 -25.35 -2.03 3.91
N GLY A 46 -24.21 -1.47 4.33
CA GLY A 46 -24.13 -0.59 5.48
C GLY A 46 -24.71 -1.23 6.74
N GLY A 47 -25.31 -0.41 7.61
CA GLY A 47 -25.94 -0.79 8.87
C GLY A 47 -27.34 -1.42 8.77
N ARG A 48 -27.82 -1.77 7.57
CA ARG A 48 -29.17 -2.30 7.33
C ARG A 48 -29.51 -3.48 8.23
N GLY A 49 -30.70 -3.46 8.83
CA GLY A 49 -31.21 -4.53 9.70
C GLY A 49 -30.51 -4.61 11.07
N GLY A 50 -29.77 -3.57 11.43
CA GLY A 50 -28.81 -3.56 12.53
C GLY A 50 -29.26 -2.93 13.84
N GLU A 51 -28.27 -2.59 14.65
CA GLU A 51 -28.41 -1.72 15.81
C GLU A 51 -28.22 -0.24 15.43
N VAL A 52 -28.68 0.66 16.29
CA VAL A 52 -28.49 2.10 16.13
C VAL A 52 -27.58 2.62 17.22
N TYR A 53 -26.60 3.44 16.82
CA TYR A 53 -25.70 4.11 17.73
C TYR A 53 -25.89 5.62 17.61
N HIS A 54 -26.17 6.28 18.72
CA HIS A 54 -26.38 7.73 18.78
C HIS A 54 -25.11 8.46 19.19
N VAL A 55 -24.64 9.36 18.34
CA VAL A 55 -23.63 10.34 18.69
C VAL A 55 -24.31 11.48 19.47
N THR A 56 -23.97 11.60 20.74
CA THR A 56 -24.58 12.52 21.73
C THR A 56 -23.56 13.44 22.39
N SER A 57 -22.27 13.23 22.13
CA SER A 57 -21.17 13.88 22.85
C SER A 57 -20.13 14.48 21.92
N TYR A 58 -19.61 15.66 22.28
CA TYR A 58 -18.47 16.32 21.63
C TYR A 58 -17.12 15.93 22.25
N GLU A 59 -17.12 15.05 23.25
CA GLU A 59 -15.88 14.56 23.86
C GLU A 59 -15.06 13.76 22.82
N LEU A 60 -13.74 13.70 23.00
CA LEU A 60 -12.84 13.05 22.05
C LEU A 60 -13.06 11.53 21.96
N THR A 61 -13.34 10.89 23.09
CA THR A 61 -13.49 9.43 23.21
C THR A 61 -14.49 9.06 24.30
N GLY A 62 -15.01 7.85 24.27
CA GLY A 62 -15.92 7.29 25.27
C GLY A 62 -17.38 7.27 24.80
N PRO A 63 -18.30 6.70 25.60
CA PRO A 63 -19.68 6.46 25.18
C PRO A 63 -20.38 7.72 24.66
N GLY A 64 -21.10 7.58 23.55
CA GLY A 64 -21.83 8.65 22.88
C GLY A 64 -20.98 9.53 21.96
N THR A 65 -19.67 9.27 21.81
CA THR A 65 -18.80 10.02 20.89
C THR A 65 -18.77 9.37 19.51
N PHE A 66 -18.44 10.15 18.48
CA PHE A 66 -18.26 9.61 17.12
C PHE A 66 -17.10 8.60 17.05
N TYR A 67 -16.05 8.81 17.84
CA TYR A 67 -14.96 7.84 18.01
C TYR A 67 -15.49 6.49 18.51
N ASP A 68 -16.28 6.50 19.59
CA ASP A 68 -16.82 5.28 20.19
C ASP A 68 -17.80 4.56 19.27
N ALA A 69 -18.61 5.32 18.52
CA ALA A 69 -19.53 4.78 17.51
C ALA A 69 -18.81 3.88 16.48
N LEU A 70 -17.61 4.29 16.05
CA LEU A 70 -16.79 3.57 15.09
C LEU A 70 -15.94 2.46 15.74
N MET A 71 -15.32 2.73 16.88
CA MET A 71 -14.37 1.80 17.50
C MET A 71 -15.04 0.60 18.19
N THR A 72 -16.27 0.79 18.69
CA THR A 72 -17.04 -0.26 19.37
C THR A 72 -17.91 -1.08 18.42
N ALA A 73 -17.90 -0.77 17.12
CA ALA A 73 -18.65 -1.54 16.13
C ALA A 73 -18.22 -3.01 16.16
N GLY A 74 -19.19 -3.90 16.37
CA GLY A 74 -19.02 -5.35 16.37
C GLY A 74 -19.26 -5.95 14.99
N THR A 75 -19.76 -7.19 14.98
CA THR A 75 -20.22 -7.88 13.76
C THR A 75 -21.68 -7.58 13.43
N THR A 76 -22.45 -7.04 14.38
CA THR A 76 -23.82 -6.58 14.15
C THR A 76 -23.77 -5.35 13.24
N PRO A 77 -24.56 -5.30 12.15
CA PRO A 77 -24.69 -4.09 11.34
C PRO A 77 -25.07 -2.91 12.23
N ARG A 78 -24.50 -1.74 11.97
CA ARG A 78 -24.72 -0.55 12.80
C ARG A 78 -24.99 0.68 11.95
N THR A 79 -26.09 1.37 12.26
CA THR A 79 -26.37 2.70 11.75
C THR A 79 -26.02 3.73 12.81
N ILE A 80 -25.14 4.67 12.47
CA ILE A 80 -24.69 5.76 13.33
C ILE A 80 -25.50 7.01 12.98
N VAL A 81 -26.26 7.49 13.95
CA VAL A 81 -27.10 8.69 13.86
C VAL A 81 -26.57 9.79 14.80
N PHE A 82 -26.92 11.05 14.53
CA PHE A 82 -26.40 12.20 15.24
C PHE A 82 -27.51 12.94 16.00
N ASP A 83 -27.46 12.91 17.33
CA ASP A 83 -28.33 13.71 18.21
C ASP A 83 -27.79 15.15 18.37
N ILE A 84 -26.57 15.40 17.87
CA ILE A 84 -25.82 16.64 17.99
C ILE A 84 -25.39 17.18 16.63
N SER A 85 -25.02 18.47 16.59
CA SER A 85 -24.64 19.19 15.37
C SER A 85 -23.47 20.13 15.59
N GLY A 86 -22.88 20.59 14.51
CA GLY A 86 -21.71 21.44 14.49
C GLY A 86 -20.39 20.67 14.48
N GLU A 87 -19.34 21.33 14.96
CA GLU A 87 -17.99 20.78 14.94
C GLU A 87 -17.80 19.68 16.00
N ILE A 88 -17.30 18.52 15.55
CA ILE A 88 -16.86 17.40 16.38
C ILE A 88 -15.36 17.24 16.15
N THR A 89 -14.57 17.58 17.17
CA THR A 89 -13.13 17.31 17.15
C THR A 89 -12.90 15.85 17.48
N ILE A 90 -12.05 15.18 16.71
CA ILE A 90 -11.74 13.75 16.89
C ILE A 90 -10.25 13.56 17.18
N PRO A 91 -9.86 12.47 17.88
CA PRO A 91 -8.49 11.96 17.78
C PRO A 91 -8.27 11.38 16.36
N GLN A 92 -7.07 10.89 16.06
CA GLN A 92 -6.89 10.04 14.89
C GLN A 92 -7.79 8.80 15.00
N ILE A 93 -8.57 8.53 13.94
CA ILE A 93 -9.46 7.38 13.86
C ILE A 93 -8.95 6.42 12.79
N ILE A 94 -8.66 5.19 13.20
CA ILE A 94 -8.34 4.10 12.28
C ILE A 94 -9.33 2.97 12.50
N VAL A 95 -10.32 2.88 11.61
CA VAL A 95 -11.29 1.80 11.56
C VAL A 95 -10.63 0.63 10.81
N ARG A 96 -10.32 -0.46 11.51
CA ARG A 96 -9.71 -1.65 10.90
C ARG A 96 -10.62 -2.86 11.00
N ASN A 97 -10.73 -3.61 9.90
CA ASN A 97 -11.44 -4.90 9.88
C ASN A 97 -12.88 -4.80 10.42
N LYS A 98 -13.59 -3.73 10.05
CA LYS A 98 -15.00 -3.51 10.40
C LYS A 98 -15.86 -3.57 9.16
N SER A 99 -17.10 -3.99 9.34
CA SER A 99 -18.04 -4.08 8.23
C SER A 99 -19.44 -3.65 8.63
N ASN A 100 -20.29 -3.40 7.63
CA ASN A 100 -21.73 -3.14 7.81
C ASN A 100 -22.01 -1.88 8.63
N LEU A 101 -21.44 -0.74 8.21
CA LEU A 101 -21.60 0.55 8.88
C LEU A 101 -22.30 1.55 7.98
N THR A 102 -23.36 2.18 8.50
CA THR A 102 -23.94 3.39 7.90
C THR A 102 -23.63 4.58 8.81
N ILE A 103 -23.00 5.63 8.27
CA ILE A 103 -22.80 6.92 8.93
C ILE A 103 -23.80 7.90 8.30
N ALA A 104 -24.88 8.19 9.02
CA ALA A 104 -26.02 8.95 8.52
C ALA A 104 -25.98 10.41 8.99
N GLY A 105 -25.11 11.21 8.38
CA GLY A 105 -24.94 12.63 8.73
C GLY A 105 -26.20 13.48 8.57
N GLN A 106 -27.12 13.08 7.67
CA GLN A 106 -28.40 13.77 7.45
C GLN A 106 -29.34 13.74 8.66
N THR A 107 -29.07 12.91 9.66
CA THR A 107 -29.83 12.89 10.92
C THR A 107 -29.44 14.04 11.87
N ALA A 108 -28.28 14.67 11.65
CA ALA A 108 -27.81 15.74 12.50
C ALA A 108 -28.76 16.95 12.44
N PRO A 109 -29.16 17.53 13.59
CA PRO A 109 -29.99 18.72 13.61
C PRO A 109 -29.23 19.98 13.13
N GLY A 110 -29.91 21.13 13.03
CA GLY A 110 -29.25 22.42 12.77
C GLY A 110 -28.46 22.44 11.45
N ASP A 111 -27.21 22.93 11.49
CA ASP A 111 -26.34 23.04 10.31
C ASP A 111 -25.49 21.77 10.07
N GLY A 112 -25.97 20.58 10.44
CA GLY A 112 -25.29 19.30 10.20
C GLY A 112 -24.02 19.10 11.05
N VAL A 113 -23.15 18.16 10.67
CA VAL A 113 -21.92 17.83 11.41
C VAL A 113 -20.66 18.04 10.59
N THR A 114 -19.60 18.53 11.24
CA THR A 114 -18.26 18.65 10.66
C THR A 114 -17.24 17.99 11.56
N ILE A 115 -16.51 17.02 11.02
CA ILE A 115 -15.37 16.39 11.66
C ILE A 115 -14.14 17.28 11.48
N ARG A 116 -13.48 17.58 12.59
CA ARG A 116 -12.35 18.53 12.64
C ARG A 116 -11.07 17.90 13.20
N GLY A 117 -9.95 18.27 12.57
CA GLY A 117 -8.65 18.35 13.23
C GLY A 117 -7.83 17.06 13.31
N ASN A 118 -8.32 15.96 12.73
CA ASN A 118 -7.57 14.73 12.50
C ASN A 118 -8.21 13.95 11.35
N ASN A 119 -7.51 12.93 10.87
CA ASN A 119 -7.97 12.08 9.78
C ASN A 119 -8.78 10.87 10.24
N ILE A 120 -9.52 10.30 9.27
CA ILE A 120 -10.24 9.03 9.42
C ILE A 120 -9.76 8.07 8.33
N ARG A 121 -9.41 6.86 8.75
CA ARG A 121 -8.92 5.80 7.87
C ARG A 121 -9.80 4.58 8.00
N PHE A 122 -10.34 4.09 6.89
CA PHE A 122 -11.00 2.79 6.81
C PHE A 122 -10.05 1.80 6.14
N ILE A 123 -9.59 0.81 6.89
CA ILE A 123 -8.59 -0.14 6.43
C ILE A 123 -9.14 -1.55 6.55
N GLU A 124 -9.10 -2.33 5.47
CA GLU A 124 -9.66 -3.69 5.42
C GLU A 124 -11.15 -3.71 5.84
N CYS A 125 -11.90 -2.67 5.50
CA CYS A 125 -13.30 -2.54 5.86
C CYS A 125 -14.22 -2.98 4.71
N SER A 126 -15.47 -3.32 5.02
CA SER A 126 -16.44 -3.63 3.96
C SER A 126 -17.87 -3.20 4.25
N ASP A 127 -18.65 -2.96 3.20
CA ASP A 127 -20.07 -2.61 3.32
C ASP A 127 -20.27 -1.35 4.17
N ILE A 128 -19.64 -0.26 3.70
CA ILE A 128 -19.64 1.04 4.38
C ILE A 128 -20.46 2.04 3.56
N VAL A 129 -21.38 2.72 4.24
CA VAL A 129 -22.22 3.79 3.68
C VAL A 129 -21.94 5.07 4.48
N ILE A 130 -21.54 6.15 3.81
CA ILE A 130 -21.31 7.47 4.45
C ILE A 130 -22.12 8.52 3.69
N ARG A 131 -22.98 9.26 4.39
CA ARG A 131 -23.83 10.29 3.76
C ARG A 131 -23.86 11.60 4.55
N TYR A 132 -23.86 12.74 3.86
CA TYR A 132 -24.08 14.09 4.43
C TYR A 132 -23.13 14.43 5.59
N MET A 133 -21.85 14.10 5.41
CA MET A 133 -20.78 14.40 6.38
C MET A 133 -19.80 15.41 5.81
N ARG A 134 -19.19 16.23 6.68
CA ARG A 134 -18.07 17.10 6.30
C ARG A 134 -16.81 16.71 7.07
N PHE A 135 -15.71 16.51 6.36
CA PHE A 135 -14.39 16.16 6.91
C PHE A 135 -13.38 17.24 6.57
N ARG A 136 -12.89 17.94 7.59
CA ARG A 136 -11.97 19.08 7.43
C ARG A 136 -10.75 18.87 8.32
N LEU A 137 -9.62 18.52 7.71
CA LEU A 137 -8.39 18.23 8.45
C LEU A 137 -7.73 19.51 9.00
N GLY A 138 -7.56 20.52 8.14
CA GLY A 138 -6.86 21.77 8.47
C GLY A 138 -5.35 21.61 8.54
N VAL A 139 -4.62 22.69 8.81
CA VAL A 139 -3.17 22.66 8.99
C VAL A 139 -2.80 21.76 10.18
N GLN A 140 -1.91 20.81 9.93
CA GLN A 140 -1.39 19.86 10.93
C GLN A 140 0.14 19.91 10.96
N ILE A 141 0.73 19.39 12.04
CA ILE A 141 2.20 19.21 12.15
C ILE A 141 2.73 18.03 11.31
N PHE A 142 1.83 17.28 10.67
CA PHE A 142 2.11 16.13 9.80
C PHE A 142 1.29 16.24 8.51
N GLN A 143 1.72 15.56 7.46
CA GLN A 143 0.98 15.44 6.21
C GLN A 143 0.04 14.23 6.27
N ASP A 144 -1.22 14.41 5.93
CA ASP A 144 -2.20 13.32 5.90
C ASP A 144 -3.43 13.68 5.05
N ASP A 145 -4.23 12.65 4.78
CA ASP A 145 -5.48 12.79 4.06
C ASP A 145 -6.60 13.25 4.99
N SER A 146 -7.58 14.02 4.49
CA SER A 146 -8.79 14.29 5.31
C SER A 146 -9.56 13.00 5.59
N MET A 147 -9.62 12.10 4.61
CA MET A 147 -10.12 10.73 4.75
C MET A 147 -9.49 9.81 3.71
N TYR A 148 -9.30 8.53 4.06
CA TYR A 148 -9.05 7.52 3.02
C TYR A 148 -9.59 6.13 3.33
N PHE A 149 -9.75 5.35 2.27
CA PHE A 149 -10.01 3.91 2.27
C PHE A 149 -8.77 3.14 1.78
N GLU A 150 -8.40 2.08 2.47
CA GLU A 150 -7.31 1.17 2.10
C GLU A 150 -7.77 -0.27 2.23
N ASP A 151 -7.48 -1.08 1.21
CA ASP A 151 -7.88 -2.49 1.13
C ASP A 151 -9.36 -2.76 1.48
N SER A 152 -10.25 -1.81 1.18
CA SER A 152 -11.65 -1.82 1.60
C SER A 152 -12.61 -2.08 0.44
N GLN A 153 -13.75 -2.71 0.68
CA GLN A 153 -14.64 -3.16 -0.41
C GLN A 153 -16.12 -2.90 -0.17
N ASN A 154 -16.90 -2.71 -1.24
CA ASN A 154 -18.33 -2.39 -1.16
C ASN A 154 -18.55 -1.12 -0.32
N VAL A 155 -18.09 0.02 -0.82
CA VAL A 155 -18.18 1.31 -0.11
C VAL A 155 -18.94 2.30 -0.97
N ILE A 156 -19.83 3.06 -0.35
CA ILE A 156 -20.44 4.23 -1.00
C ILE A 156 -20.34 5.46 -0.10
N VAL A 157 -19.79 6.53 -0.66
CA VAL A 157 -19.76 7.87 -0.07
C VAL A 157 -20.64 8.75 -0.93
N ASP A 158 -21.62 9.38 -0.31
CA ASP A 158 -22.64 10.17 -0.99
C ASP A 158 -22.83 11.52 -0.28
N HIS A 159 -22.98 12.60 -1.05
CA HIS A 159 -23.29 13.91 -0.47
C HIS A 159 -22.36 14.35 0.67
N SER A 160 -21.06 14.10 0.54
CA SER A 160 -20.10 14.42 1.61
C SER A 160 -19.05 15.43 1.14
N SER A 161 -18.57 16.26 2.05
CA SER A 161 -17.59 17.31 1.75
C SER A 161 -16.26 17.03 2.43
N PHE A 162 -15.17 17.14 1.68
CA PHE A 162 -13.81 16.88 2.12
C PHE A 162 -12.97 18.10 1.78
N SER A 163 -12.23 18.62 2.77
CA SER A 163 -11.30 19.71 2.50
C SER A 163 -10.09 19.75 3.41
N TRP A 164 -9.13 20.57 3.01
CA TRP A 164 -7.96 20.95 3.80
C TRP A 164 -7.06 19.78 4.18
N GLY A 165 -6.98 18.77 3.30
CA GLY A 165 -5.99 17.70 3.41
C GLY A 165 -4.58 18.26 3.25
N THR A 166 -3.61 17.77 4.01
CA THR A 166 -2.20 18.20 3.95
C THR A 166 -1.33 17.25 3.13
N ASP A 167 -1.88 16.08 2.77
CA ASP A 167 -1.42 15.17 1.71
C ASP A 167 -2.49 15.09 0.60
N GLU A 168 -3.40 14.11 0.60
CA GLU A 168 -4.60 14.15 -0.26
C GLU A 168 -5.85 14.67 0.45
N VAL A 169 -6.89 15.08 -0.28
CA VAL A 169 -8.18 15.39 0.33
C VAL A 169 -8.98 14.10 0.60
N LEU A 170 -9.14 13.25 -0.41
CA LEU A 170 -9.83 11.96 -0.30
C LEU A 170 -9.14 10.89 -1.14
N SER A 171 -8.70 9.80 -0.52
CA SER A 171 -8.04 8.71 -1.24
C SER A 171 -8.73 7.35 -1.10
N ILE A 172 -8.55 6.52 -2.13
CA ILE A 172 -8.89 5.10 -2.18
C ILE A 172 -7.63 4.37 -2.66
N LYS A 173 -7.04 3.52 -1.81
CA LYS A 173 -5.74 2.88 -2.04
C LYS A 173 -5.85 1.37 -1.86
N SER A 174 -4.95 0.61 -2.46
CA SER A 174 -4.65 -0.77 -2.04
C SER A 174 -3.21 -0.86 -1.59
N LYS A 175 -2.93 -1.61 -0.52
CA LYS A 175 -1.58 -1.74 0.03
C LYS A 175 -0.67 -2.54 -0.90
N ASP A 176 -1.19 -3.63 -1.45
CA ASP A 176 -0.53 -4.44 -2.47
C ASP A 176 -0.99 -3.96 -3.85
N TYR A 177 -0.03 -3.53 -4.65
CA TYR A 177 -0.24 -3.04 -6.01
C TYR A 177 -0.66 -4.17 -6.96
N ASP A 178 -0.06 -5.35 -6.79
CA ASP A 178 -0.21 -6.48 -7.70
C ASP A 178 -1.44 -7.33 -7.33
N HIS A 179 -1.89 -7.25 -6.07
CA HIS A 179 -3.10 -7.90 -5.57
C HIS A 179 -4.05 -6.90 -4.88
N PRO A 180 -4.64 -5.97 -5.64
CA PRO A 180 -5.42 -4.91 -5.05
C PRO A 180 -6.72 -5.39 -4.41
N LYS A 181 -6.89 -5.06 -3.13
CA LYS A 181 -8.06 -5.44 -2.33
C LYS A 181 -9.17 -4.41 -2.38
N SER A 182 -8.85 -3.13 -2.58
CA SER A 182 -9.88 -2.09 -2.68
C SER A 182 -10.69 -2.27 -3.94
N LYS A 183 -12.01 -2.47 -3.82
CA LYS A 183 -12.91 -2.75 -4.95
C LYS A 183 -14.37 -2.47 -4.61
N ASN A 184 -15.19 -2.25 -5.63
CA ASN A 184 -16.60 -1.95 -5.48
C ASN A 184 -16.84 -0.68 -4.66
N ILE A 185 -16.22 0.43 -5.06
CA ILE A 185 -16.31 1.71 -4.33
C ILE A 185 -16.95 2.77 -5.22
N THR A 186 -17.94 3.49 -4.71
CA THR A 186 -18.50 4.69 -5.34
C THR A 186 -18.28 5.90 -4.44
N VAL A 187 -17.79 7.00 -4.99
CA VAL A 187 -17.96 8.34 -4.41
C VAL A 187 -18.84 9.15 -5.34
N GLN A 188 -19.95 9.64 -4.81
CA GLN A 188 -20.95 10.36 -5.59
C GLN A 188 -21.41 11.64 -4.91
N TRP A 189 -21.83 12.63 -5.71
CA TRP A 189 -22.41 13.88 -5.22
C TRP A 189 -21.58 14.54 -4.12
N SER A 190 -20.25 14.46 -4.18
CA SER A 190 -19.37 14.89 -3.08
C SER A 190 -18.46 16.05 -3.49
N ILE A 191 -18.00 16.83 -2.51
CA ILE A 191 -17.05 17.93 -2.72
C ILE A 191 -15.67 17.49 -2.22
N ILE A 192 -14.65 17.56 -3.07
CA ILE A 192 -13.26 17.27 -2.79
C ILE A 192 -12.45 18.53 -3.11
N SER A 193 -12.20 19.38 -2.11
CA SER A 193 -11.66 20.71 -2.38
C SER A 193 -10.57 21.18 -1.43
N GLU A 194 -9.75 22.12 -1.90
CA GLU A 194 -8.79 22.87 -1.07
C GLU A 194 -7.81 21.97 -0.31
N GLY A 195 -7.18 21.02 -0.99
CA GLY A 195 -5.92 20.43 -0.51
C GLY A 195 -4.92 21.55 -0.21
N LEU A 196 -4.21 21.48 0.92
CA LEU A 196 -3.35 22.56 1.38
C LEU A 196 -1.95 22.49 0.78
N LEU A 197 -1.47 23.66 0.36
CA LEU A 197 -0.07 24.07 0.35
C LEU A 197 0.92 23.28 1.24
N THR A 198 2.02 22.64 0.84
CA THR A 198 2.70 22.55 -0.46
C THR A 198 2.43 21.25 -1.20
N HIS A 199 1.72 20.30 -0.59
CA HIS A 199 1.35 19.01 -1.19
C HIS A 199 -0.16 18.93 -1.39
N SER A 200 -0.73 19.93 -2.06
CA SER A 200 -2.18 20.07 -2.28
C SER A 200 -2.68 19.06 -3.32
N MET A 201 -3.27 17.94 -2.88
CA MET A 201 -3.71 16.86 -3.78
C MET A 201 -5.20 16.55 -3.62
N GLY A 202 -5.93 16.34 -4.72
CA GLY A 202 -7.35 15.95 -4.67
C GLY A 202 -7.55 14.53 -4.14
N GLY A 203 -6.86 13.54 -4.70
CA GLY A 203 -6.97 12.15 -4.27
C GLY A 203 -6.21 11.14 -5.11
N LEU A 204 -5.62 10.14 -4.45
CA LEU A 204 -5.19 8.90 -5.07
C LEU A 204 -6.39 7.95 -5.13
N VAL A 205 -6.83 7.60 -6.34
CA VAL A 205 -7.98 6.71 -6.57
C VAL A 205 -7.47 5.50 -7.32
N GLU A 206 -6.93 4.55 -6.57
CA GLU A 206 -6.13 3.47 -7.11
C GLU A 206 -6.76 2.10 -6.86
N MET A 207 -6.79 1.35 -7.97
CA MET A 207 -6.97 -0.09 -8.09
C MET A 207 -8.40 -0.64 -8.06
N ASN A 208 -8.54 -1.77 -8.77
CA ASN A 208 -9.77 -2.53 -8.97
C ASN A 208 -10.95 -1.65 -9.40
N THR A 209 -12.18 -1.87 -8.92
CA THR A 209 -13.42 -1.31 -9.46
C THR A 209 -13.93 -0.08 -8.68
N ILE A 210 -13.73 1.13 -9.23
CA ILE A 210 -14.09 2.39 -8.57
C ILE A 210 -14.93 3.29 -9.51
N THR A 211 -16.01 3.87 -8.99
CA THR A 211 -16.81 4.92 -9.63
C THR A 211 -16.67 6.24 -8.89
N MET A 212 -16.38 7.32 -9.61
CA MET A 212 -16.46 8.70 -9.12
C MET A 212 -17.42 9.45 -10.04
N HIS A 213 -18.61 9.82 -9.55
CA HIS A 213 -19.57 10.58 -10.36
C HIS A 213 -20.26 11.74 -9.66
N HIS A 214 -20.58 12.79 -10.44
CA HIS A 214 -21.25 13.99 -9.93
C HIS A 214 -20.52 14.64 -8.75
N ASN A 215 -19.19 14.53 -8.70
CA ASN A 215 -18.37 15.16 -7.68
C ASN A 215 -17.81 16.50 -8.15
N LEU A 216 -17.51 17.37 -7.19
CA LEU A 216 -16.74 18.59 -7.41
C LEU A 216 -15.31 18.40 -6.91
N TYR A 217 -14.34 18.51 -7.81
CA TYR A 217 -12.94 18.75 -7.48
C TYR A 217 -12.62 20.23 -7.65
N ALA A 218 -12.19 20.92 -6.59
CA ALA A 218 -11.90 22.35 -6.68
C ALA A 218 -10.67 22.74 -5.86
N HIS A 219 -9.79 23.56 -6.44
CA HIS A 219 -8.68 24.18 -5.70
C HIS A 219 -7.65 23.20 -5.12
N ASN A 220 -7.41 22.07 -5.80
CA ASN A 220 -6.30 21.18 -5.48
C ASN A 220 -5.20 21.32 -6.54
N ASN A 221 -3.94 21.33 -6.14
CA ASN A 221 -2.82 21.51 -7.06
C ASN A 221 -2.68 20.35 -8.05
N ASP A 222 -2.80 19.10 -7.60
CA ASP A 222 -2.62 17.92 -8.45
C ASP A 222 -3.62 16.81 -8.03
N ARG A 223 -3.69 15.73 -8.81
CA ARG A 223 -4.45 14.49 -8.56
C ARG A 223 -5.93 14.79 -8.38
N ASN A 224 -6.57 15.32 -9.43
CA ASN A 224 -8.00 15.65 -9.43
C ASN A 224 -8.85 14.71 -10.31
N PRO A 225 -8.92 13.39 -10.05
CA PRO A 225 -8.08 12.50 -9.24
C PRO A 225 -6.83 11.99 -9.99
N LYS A 226 -5.94 11.26 -9.30
CA LYS A 226 -4.99 10.33 -9.95
C LYS A 226 -5.52 8.91 -9.90
N THR A 227 -5.60 8.26 -11.05
CA THR A 227 -6.31 6.99 -11.19
C THR A 227 -5.42 5.85 -11.66
N LYS A 228 -5.70 4.63 -11.17
CA LYS A 228 -5.11 3.35 -11.62
C LYS A 228 -6.17 2.25 -11.52
N GLY A 229 -6.05 1.16 -12.28
CA GLY A 229 -7.04 0.08 -12.26
C GLY A 229 -8.31 0.39 -13.08
N VAL A 230 -9.47 -0.12 -12.64
CA VAL A 230 -10.76 -0.02 -13.33
C VAL A 230 -11.55 1.18 -12.79
N MET A 231 -11.67 2.22 -13.61
CA MET A 231 -12.12 3.55 -13.16
C MET A 231 -13.30 4.07 -13.98
N ASP A 232 -14.41 4.45 -13.35
CA ASP A 232 -15.54 5.13 -14.00
C ASP A 232 -15.66 6.57 -13.50
N PHE A 233 -15.18 7.54 -14.28
CA PHE A 233 -15.13 8.97 -13.94
C PHE A 233 -16.16 9.74 -14.78
N VAL A 234 -17.35 9.94 -14.22
CA VAL A 234 -18.55 10.36 -14.98
C VAL A 234 -19.18 11.63 -14.40
N ASN A 235 -19.44 12.65 -15.23
CA ASN A 235 -20.16 13.87 -14.83
C ASN A 235 -19.60 14.63 -13.61
N ASN A 236 -18.29 14.61 -13.42
CA ASN A 236 -17.63 15.41 -12.39
C ASN A 236 -17.29 16.82 -12.91
N VAL A 237 -17.21 17.78 -11.99
CA VAL A 237 -16.70 19.13 -12.26
C VAL A 237 -15.30 19.24 -11.65
N VAL A 238 -14.32 19.65 -12.45
CA VAL A 238 -12.93 19.85 -12.02
C VAL A 238 -12.56 21.31 -12.26
N TYR A 239 -12.33 22.09 -11.21
CA TYR A 239 -12.08 23.53 -11.29
C TYR A 239 -10.78 23.96 -10.61
N ASN A 240 -10.04 24.85 -11.29
CA ASN A 240 -8.84 25.50 -10.75
C ASN A 240 -7.83 24.49 -10.18
N TRP A 241 -7.52 23.46 -10.98
CA TRP A 241 -6.34 22.63 -10.70
C TRP A 241 -5.09 23.51 -10.71
N GLY A 242 -4.02 23.07 -10.06
CA GLY A 242 -2.72 23.72 -10.15
C GLY A 242 -1.94 23.13 -11.31
N GLN A 243 -1.16 22.10 -11.02
CA GLN A 243 -0.38 21.36 -12.00
C GLN A 243 -1.21 20.37 -12.83
N PHE A 244 -2.05 19.55 -12.20
CA PHE A 244 -2.68 18.42 -12.89
C PHE A 244 -4.18 18.24 -12.55
N PRO A 245 -5.05 18.16 -13.58
CA PRO A 245 -6.45 17.79 -13.44
C PRO A 245 -6.57 16.27 -13.26
N TYR A 246 -7.13 15.53 -14.24
CA TYR A 246 -7.22 14.07 -14.18
C TYR A 246 -5.89 13.42 -14.58
N VAL A 247 -5.30 12.64 -13.68
CA VAL A 247 -4.02 11.93 -13.91
C VAL A 247 -4.29 10.46 -14.24
N ALA A 248 -3.97 10.03 -15.46
CA ALA A 248 -4.18 8.66 -15.94
C ALA A 248 -2.95 7.77 -15.70
N GLY A 249 -2.88 7.07 -14.56
CA GLY A 249 -1.79 6.15 -14.21
C GLY A 249 -0.55 6.84 -13.63
N GLY A 250 0.00 7.86 -14.31
CA GLY A 250 1.25 8.53 -13.92
C GLY A 250 2.51 7.83 -14.43
N GLU A 251 3.64 7.98 -13.72
CA GLU A 251 4.97 7.45 -14.12
C GLU A 251 5.19 5.97 -13.86
N SER A 252 4.29 5.30 -13.15
CA SER A 252 4.50 3.94 -12.67
C SER A 252 4.38 2.85 -13.76
N GLY A 253 4.11 3.20 -15.02
CA GLY A 253 3.89 2.23 -16.11
C GLY A 253 2.66 1.34 -15.90
N THR A 254 1.79 1.74 -14.98
CA THR A 254 0.72 0.93 -14.42
C THR A 254 -0.50 0.83 -15.31
N LYS A 255 -1.13 -0.35 -15.35
CA LYS A 255 -2.32 -0.61 -16.16
C LYS A 255 -3.55 0.12 -15.61
N GLY A 256 -4.39 0.61 -16.51
CA GLY A 256 -5.68 1.19 -16.17
C GLY A 256 -6.71 0.97 -17.28
N TYR A 257 -7.98 0.99 -16.90
CA TYR A 257 -9.14 0.83 -17.78
C TYR A 257 -10.18 1.86 -17.32
N GLY A 258 -10.11 3.05 -17.90
CA GLY A 258 -10.86 4.22 -17.46
C GLY A 258 -11.97 4.60 -18.43
N ASN A 259 -13.16 4.95 -17.92
CA ASN A 259 -14.11 5.80 -18.61
C ASN A 259 -13.98 7.23 -18.08
N VAL A 260 -13.81 8.22 -18.95
CA VAL A 260 -13.88 9.65 -18.61
C VAL A 260 -14.98 10.25 -19.49
N VAL A 261 -16.18 10.42 -18.92
CA VAL A 261 -17.40 10.73 -19.68
C VAL A 261 -18.18 11.88 -19.06
N GLY A 262 -18.63 12.84 -19.86
CA GLY A 262 -19.59 13.85 -19.40
C GLY A 262 -19.04 14.88 -18.40
N ASN A 263 -17.71 14.94 -18.19
CA ASN A 263 -17.11 15.80 -17.17
C ASN A 263 -16.90 17.23 -17.68
N TYR A 264 -16.85 18.19 -16.75
CA TYR A 264 -16.55 19.59 -17.06
C TYR A 264 -15.26 20.04 -16.36
N PHE A 265 -14.21 20.30 -17.14
CA PHE A 265 -12.92 20.82 -16.68
C PHE A 265 -12.86 22.33 -16.93
N ILE A 266 -12.63 23.11 -15.88
CA ILE A 266 -12.63 24.57 -15.91
C ILE A 266 -11.30 25.09 -15.35
N ALA A 267 -10.50 25.73 -16.18
CA ALA A 267 -9.22 26.30 -15.77
C ALA A 267 -9.44 27.54 -14.91
N GLY A 268 -8.80 27.58 -13.74
CA GLY A 268 -8.79 28.74 -12.86
C GLY A 268 -7.45 29.47 -12.88
N ILE A 269 -7.29 30.42 -11.96
CA ILE A 269 -6.10 31.25 -11.87
C ILE A 269 -4.81 30.43 -11.71
N ASN A 270 -4.87 29.31 -10.99
CA ASN A 270 -3.74 28.44 -10.68
C ASN A 270 -3.45 27.40 -11.77
N SER A 271 -4.34 27.19 -12.74
CA SER A 271 -4.23 26.07 -13.69
C SER A 271 -3.09 26.21 -14.69
N GLU A 272 -2.15 25.28 -14.62
CA GLU A 272 -1.10 25.06 -15.60
C GLU A 272 -1.60 24.18 -16.73
N ASN A 273 -1.03 24.37 -17.92
CA ASN A 273 -1.39 23.67 -19.16
C ASN A 273 -2.90 23.50 -19.36
N PRO A 274 -3.68 24.60 -19.33
CA PRO A 274 -5.13 24.56 -19.21
C PRO A 274 -5.85 23.88 -20.38
N GLU A 275 -5.15 23.61 -21.48
CA GLU A 275 -5.61 22.86 -22.65
C GLU A 275 -5.73 21.34 -22.43
N TYR A 276 -5.18 20.78 -21.35
CA TYR A 276 -5.22 19.35 -21.06
C TYR A 276 -6.11 19.05 -19.84
N ALA A 277 -7.11 18.20 -20.02
CA ALA A 277 -7.97 17.66 -18.96
C ALA A 277 -7.49 16.29 -18.46
N VAL A 278 -6.82 15.51 -19.32
CA VAL A 278 -6.28 14.18 -19.01
C VAL A 278 -4.78 14.20 -19.24
N VAL A 279 -4.00 13.93 -18.20
CA VAL A 279 -2.54 14.10 -18.20
C VAL A 279 -1.82 12.89 -17.61
N ARG A 280 -0.52 12.83 -17.86
CA ARG A 280 0.45 11.82 -17.40
C ARG A 280 0.00 10.39 -17.66
N GLY A 281 -0.60 10.19 -18.83
CA GLY A 281 -0.93 8.89 -19.39
C GLY A 281 0.32 8.03 -19.63
N ASN A 282 0.05 6.79 -20.01
CA ASN A 282 1.03 5.87 -20.57
C ASN A 282 0.31 4.83 -21.44
N GLU A 283 1.07 4.06 -22.23
CA GLU A 283 0.53 3.05 -23.15
C GLU A 283 -0.25 1.92 -22.48
N ASN A 284 -0.09 1.72 -21.17
CA ASN A 284 -0.78 0.68 -20.39
C ASN A 284 -2.12 1.16 -19.81
N TYR A 285 -2.41 2.46 -19.87
CA TYR A 285 -3.68 3.02 -19.41
C TYR A 285 -4.66 3.14 -20.58
N HIS A 286 -5.64 2.25 -20.65
CA HIS A 286 -6.69 2.24 -21.66
C HIS A 286 -7.83 3.16 -21.25
N LEU A 287 -8.20 4.11 -22.10
CA LEU A 287 -9.15 5.16 -21.77
C LEU A 287 -10.25 5.28 -22.83
N PHE A 288 -11.50 5.20 -22.39
CA PHE A 288 -12.64 5.69 -23.16
C PHE A 288 -12.91 7.15 -22.77
N LEU A 289 -12.98 8.04 -23.75
CA LEU A 289 -13.17 9.47 -23.56
C LEU A 289 -14.36 9.92 -24.42
N ASP A 290 -15.40 10.48 -23.80
CA ASP A 290 -16.61 10.91 -24.52
C ASP A 290 -17.31 12.10 -23.84
N ASP A 291 -17.81 13.03 -24.66
CA ASP A 291 -18.64 14.18 -24.28
C ASP A 291 -18.11 14.98 -23.06
N ASN A 292 -16.80 15.26 -23.01
CA ASN A 292 -16.25 16.10 -21.93
C ASN A 292 -16.16 17.56 -22.40
N ARG A 293 -16.18 18.52 -21.47
CA ARG A 293 -15.91 19.94 -21.76
C ARG A 293 -14.61 20.37 -21.11
N ILE A 294 -13.81 21.14 -21.84
CA ILE A 294 -12.67 21.87 -21.29
C ILE A 294 -12.79 23.37 -21.58
N ASP A 295 -12.77 24.16 -20.51
CA ASP A 295 -12.74 25.62 -20.54
C ASP A 295 -11.35 26.10 -20.10
N SER A 296 -10.49 26.33 -21.08
CA SER A 296 -9.05 26.57 -20.86
C SER A 296 -8.65 28.05 -20.84
N ASN A 297 -9.59 28.96 -21.17
CA ASN A 297 -9.25 30.32 -21.57
C ASN A 297 -9.21 31.32 -20.39
N LYS A 298 -9.69 30.92 -19.20
CA LYS A 298 -9.71 31.71 -17.95
C LYS A 298 -10.41 33.07 -18.09
N ASN A 299 -11.45 33.16 -18.92
CA ASN A 299 -12.12 34.41 -19.26
C ASN A 299 -13.27 34.80 -18.29
N GLY A 300 -13.54 33.98 -17.27
CA GLY A 300 -14.62 34.21 -16.31
C GLY A 300 -16.02 33.83 -16.80
N LYS A 301 -16.13 33.11 -17.92
CA LYS A 301 -17.38 32.63 -18.51
C LYS A 301 -17.28 31.13 -18.70
N LEU A 302 -18.37 30.41 -18.45
CA LEU A 302 -18.46 28.98 -18.71
C LEU A 302 -18.76 28.76 -20.20
N ASP A 303 -17.71 28.61 -21.02
CA ASP A 303 -17.83 28.43 -22.48
C ASP A 303 -16.91 27.33 -23.04
N GLY A 304 -16.59 26.36 -22.18
CA GLY A 304 -15.82 25.16 -22.50
C GLY A 304 -16.43 24.31 -23.62
N LYS A 305 -15.56 23.54 -24.28
CA LYS A 305 -15.94 22.73 -25.45
C LYS A 305 -15.36 21.34 -25.35
N ASP A 306 -15.99 20.41 -26.07
CA ASP A 306 -15.38 19.12 -26.34
C ASP A 306 -14.30 19.26 -27.42
N SER A 307 -13.06 18.97 -27.04
CA SER A 307 -11.92 18.91 -27.96
C SER A 307 -11.51 17.47 -28.30
N GLY A 308 -12.29 16.48 -27.89
CA GLY A 308 -12.02 15.05 -28.05
C GLY A 308 -10.64 14.69 -27.47
N SER A 309 -9.86 13.92 -28.22
CA SER A 309 -8.48 13.58 -27.84
C SER A 309 -7.55 14.80 -27.71
N GLY A 310 -7.96 15.99 -28.15
CA GLY A 310 -7.20 17.24 -27.99
C GLY A 310 -7.03 17.69 -26.53
N MET A 311 -7.88 17.23 -25.61
CA MET A 311 -7.74 17.49 -24.18
C MET A 311 -6.79 16.53 -23.46
N MET A 312 -6.10 15.65 -24.19
CA MET A 312 -5.11 14.73 -23.63
C MET A 312 -3.70 15.27 -23.84
N GLU A 313 -2.85 15.11 -22.82
CA GLU A 313 -1.44 15.49 -22.89
C GLU A 313 -0.74 14.76 -24.05
N ALA A 314 -0.15 15.53 -24.96
CA ALA A 314 0.44 14.99 -26.19
C ALA A 314 1.74 14.21 -25.94
N GLU A 315 2.52 14.61 -24.94
CA GLU A 315 3.83 13.99 -24.64
C GLU A 315 3.69 12.66 -23.88
N ARG A 316 2.53 12.42 -23.26
CA ARG A 316 2.24 11.24 -22.43
C ARG A 316 0.79 10.75 -22.64
N PRO A 317 0.44 10.27 -23.84
CA PRO A 317 -0.93 9.89 -24.13
C PRO A 317 -1.30 8.55 -23.46
N SER A 318 -2.54 8.47 -22.97
CA SER A 318 -3.19 7.19 -22.65
C SER A 318 -3.62 6.46 -23.94
N ALA A 319 -3.77 5.13 -23.87
CA ALA A 319 -4.27 4.33 -24.98
C ALA A 319 -5.80 4.50 -25.15
N LEU A 320 -6.23 5.30 -26.12
CA LEU A 320 -7.66 5.49 -26.38
C LEU A 320 -8.33 4.21 -26.90
N VAL A 321 -9.49 3.88 -26.34
CA VAL A 321 -10.34 2.77 -26.82
C VAL A 321 -11.63 3.33 -27.45
N PRO A 322 -12.17 2.66 -28.48
CA PRO A 322 -13.33 3.19 -29.23
C PRO A 322 -14.68 2.95 -28.55
N GLU A 323 -14.75 2.07 -27.54
CA GLU A 323 -15.99 1.67 -26.88
C GLU A 323 -15.89 1.91 -25.38
N ARG A 324 -16.98 2.38 -24.77
CA ARG A 324 -17.11 2.56 -23.33
C ARG A 324 -16.96 1.20 -22.65
N PHE A 325 -16.14 1.13 -21.60
CA PHE A 325 -16.07 -0.07 -20.78
C PHE A 325 -17.41 -0.30 -20.08
N GLU A 326 -17.92 -1.53 -20.15
CA GLU A 326 -19.18 -1.91 -19.50
C GLU A 326 -18.97 -2.04 -17.98
N TYR A 327 -19.33 -0.99 -17.24
CA TYR A 327 -19.34 -0.93 -15.78
C TYR A 327 -20.78 -0.82 -15.25
N PRO A 328 -21.03 -1.03 -13.94
CA PRO A 328 -22.32 -0.72 -13.33
C PRO A 328 -22.70 0.72 -13.66
N PRO A 329 -23.89 0.95 -14.26
CA PRO A 329 -24.16 2.22 -14.91
C PRO A 329 -24.46 3.33 -13.89
N VAL A 330 -24.11 4.54 -14.32
CA VAL A 330 -24.42 5.82 -13.69
C VAL A 330 -25.35 6.57 -14.63
N HIS A 331 -26.35 7.29 -14.12
CA HIS A 331 -27.13 8.21 -14.97
C HIS A 331 -26.20 9.27 -15.53
N THR A 332 -25.91 9.16 -16.82
CA THR A 332 -24.99 10.10 -17.49
C THR A 332 -25.80 11.30 -18.01
N GLU A 333 -25.44 12.49 -17.58
CA GLU A 333 -26.05 13.76 -17.99
C GLU A 333 -25.16 14.50 -19.00
N GLU A 334 -25.71 15.50 -19.70
CA GLU A 334 -24.89 16.44 -20.47
C GLU A 334 -23.99 17.24 -19.50
N PRO A 335 -22.72 17.55 -19.85
CA PRO A 335 -21.77 18.22 -18.96
C PRO A 335 -22.27 19.54 -18.37
N GLU A 336 -23.02 20.34 -19.13
CA GLU A 336 -23.60 21.60 -18.67
C GLU A 336 -24.70 21.38 -17.61
N THR A 337 -25.50 20.32 -17.76
CA THR A 337 -26.52 19.93 -16.77
C THR A 337 -25.85 19.38 -15.52
N ALA A 338 -24.89 18.48 -15.69
CA ALA A 338 -24.08 17.95 -14.59
C ALA A 338 -23.39 19.08 -13.81
N TYR A 339 -22.84 20.08 -14.50
CA TYR A 339 -22.25 21.26 -13.85
C TYR A 339 -23.23 21.96 -12.89
N GLU A 340 -24.45 22.24 -13.35
CA GLU A 340 -25.45 22.89 -12.51
C GLU A 340 -25.90 22.00 -11.35
N HIS A 341 -26.07 20.70 -11.60
CA HIS A 341 -26.46 19.74 -10.59
C HIS A 341 -25.37 19.54 -9.53
N VAL A 342 -24.11 19.32 -9.91
CA VAL A 342 -22.99 19.19 -8.98
C VAL A 342 -22.87 20.44 -8.11
N LEU A 343 -22.90 21.64 -8.70
CA LEU A 343 -22.81 22.87 -7.92
C LEU A 343 -24.06 23.18 -7.09
N GLY A 344 -25.21 22.60 -7.42
CA GLY A 344 -26.44 22.71 -6.62
C GLY A 344 -26.51 21.70 -5.47
N TYR A 345 -26.01 20.49 -5.69
CA TYR A 345 -26.39 19.32 -4.89
C TYR A 345 -25.21 18.50 -4.35
N ALA A 346 -23.97 18.71 -4.77
CA ALA A 346 -22.84 18.00 -4.19
C ALA A 346 -22.45 18.46 -2.77
N GLY A 347 -21.75 17.60 -2.03
CA GLY A 347 -21.37 17.82 -0.64
C GLY A 347 -22.57 17.64 0.30
N ASP A 348 -22.45 18.12 1.53
CA ASP A 348 -23.59 18.11 2.47
C ASP A 348 -24.63 19.18 2.07
N SER A 349 -25.36 18.88 1.00
CA SER A 349 -26.22 19.82 0.26
C SER A 349 -27.51 20.15 0.97
N LEU A 350 -27.92 19.35 1.96
CA LEU A 350 -29.06 19.67 2.81
C LEU A 350 -28.82 20.96 3.59
N VAL A 351 -27.58 21.17 4.07
CA VAL A 351 -27.22 22.30 4.94
C VAL A 351 -25.76 22.75 4.74
N ARG A 352 -25.35 23.09 3.51
CA ARG A 352 -23.98 23.54 3.23
C ARG A 352 -23.49 24.64 4.18
N ASP A 353 -22.28 24.45 4.71
CA ASP A 353 -21.59 25.46 5.51
C ASP A 353 -21.02 26.62 4.65
N ALA A 354 -20.38 27.58 5.31
CA ALA A 354 -19.79 28.73 4.63
C ALA A 354 -18.63 28.36 3.68
N VAL A 355 -17.97 27.23 3.91
CA VAL A 355 -16.84 26.79 3.07
C VAL A 355 -17.37 26.16 1.79
N ASP A 356 -18.32 25.22 1.86
CA ASP A 356 -18.90 24.58 0.67
C ASP A 356 -19.63 25.60 -0.22
N LYS A 357 -20.35 26.56 0.39
CA LYS A 357 -20.95 27.68 -0.33
C LYS A 357 -19.90 28.53 -1.03
N ARG A 358 -18.82 28.92 -0.33
CA ARG A 358 -17.74 29.71 -0.93
C ARG A 358 -17.05 28.96 -2.07
N VAL A 359 -16.79 27.66 -1.93
CA VAL A 359 -16.17 26.84 -2.99
C VAL A 359 -17.08 26.80 -4.21
N THR A 360 -18.36 26.45 -4.04
CA THR A 360 -19.31 26.37 -5.16
C THR A 360 -19.57 27.73 -5.82
N ASP A 361 -19.74 28.81 -5.06
CA ASP A 361 -19.84 30.18 -5.57
C ASP A 361 -18.54 30.62 -6.28
N GLY A 362 -17.38 30.20 -5.77
CA GLY A 362 -16.07 30.43 -6.35
C GLY A 362 -15.89 29.75 -7.71
N VAL A 363 -16.48 28.57 -7.90
CA VAL A 363 -16.55 27.89 -9.21
C VAL A 363 -17.48 28.65 -10.15
N ARG A 364 -18.69 29.03 -9.71
CA ARG A 364 -19.67 29.78 -10.52
C ARG A 364 -19.13 31.11 -11.02
N SER A 365 -18.41 31.81 -10.17
CA SER A 365 -17.80 33.11 -10.47
C SER A 365 -16.41 33.01 -11.11
N GLN A 366 -15.82 31.80 -11.18
CA GLN A 366 -14.44 31.55 -11.56
C GLN A 366 -13.42 32.43 -10.79
N THR A 367 -13.62 32.58 -9.47
CA THR A 367 -12.79 33.46 -8.60
C THR A 367 -11.94 32.73 -7.57
N GLY A 368 -12.14 31.43 -7.36
CA GLY A 368 -11.44 30.69 -6.31
C GLY A 368 -9.95 30.43 -6.58
N ALA A 369 -9.22 29.99 -5.55
CA ALA A 369 -7.75 29.90 -5.52
C ALA A 369 -7.29 28.69 -4.68
N ILE A 370 -6.13 28.13 -5.02
CA ILE A 370 -5.44 27.16 -4.15
C ILE A 370 -4.87 27.90 -2.94
N ILE A 371 -5.01 27.30 -1.76
CA ILE A 371 -4.64 27.89 -0.47
C ILE A 371 -3.54 27.09 0.22
N GLY A 372 -2.85 27.71 1.17
CA GLY A 372 -1.84 27.03 1.99
C GLY A 372 -2.26 26.78 3.43
N ASP A 373 -3.29 27.49 3.88
CA ASP A 373 -3.80 27.46 5.25
C ASP A 373 -5.31 27.72 5.21
N GLU A 374 -6.11 27.03 6.03
CA GLU A 374 -7.55 27.27 6.11
C GLU A 374 -7.90 28.72 6.51
N ASP A 375 -7.03 29.40 7.26
CA ASP A 375 -7.23 30.78 7.66
C ASP A 375 -7.15 31.77 6.47
N ASP A 376 -6.53 31.37 5.34
CA ASP A 376 -6.50 32.15 4.09
C ASP A 376 -7.92 32.41 3.53
N VAL A 377 -8.89 31.63 3.98
CA VAL A 377 -10.28 31.63 3.54
C VAL A 377 -11.29 31.71 4.68
N GLY A 378 -10.84 32.07 5.87
CA GLY A 378 -11.68 32.34 7.04
C GLY A 378 -11.73 31.22 8.09
N GLY A 379 -11.00 30.12 7.89
CA GLY A 379 -10.89 29.03 8.85
C GLY A 379 -12.18 28.22 9.03
N PHE A 380 -12.25 27.46 10.13
CA PHE A 380 -13.40 26.62 10.47
C PHE A 380 -14.67 27.46 10.68
N PRO A 381 -15.77 27.17 9.95
CA PRO A 381 -16.98 27.97 10.06
C PRO A 381 -17.76 27.65 11.35
N ALA A 382 -18.29 28.68 12.01
CA ALA A 382 -19.20 28.49 13.13
C ALA A 382 -20.54 27.89 12.66
N LEU A 383 -20.90 26.73 13.18
CA LEU A 383 -22.14 26.01 12.83
C LEU A 383 -23.23 26.18 13.89
N LYS A 384 -24.47 26.41 13.44
CA LYS A 384 -25.63 26.50 14.32
C LYS A 384 -25.98 25.12 14.88
N ARG A 385 -26.00 25.03 16.21
CA ARG A 385 -26.43 23.84 16.93
C ARG A 385 -27.90 23.89 17.26
N GLU A 386 -28.63 22.83 16.97
CA GLU A 386 -30.02 22.64 17.37
C GLU A 386 -30.20 21.33 18.13
N ALA A 387 -31.31 21.21 18.86
CA ALA A 387 -31.66 19.97 19.54
C ALA A 387 -32.26 18.99 18.55
N ALA A 388 -31.88 17.71 18.64
CA ALA A 388 -32.54 16.65 17.90
C ALA A 388 -34.03 16.54 18.29
N ALA A 389 -34.83 16.02 17.36
CA ALA A 389 -36.21 15.66 17.65
C ALA A 389 -36.26 14.56 18.73
N ALA A 390 -37.40 14.46 19.43
CA ALA A 390 -37.58 13.39 20.39
C ALA A 390 -37.66 12.03 19.67
N ASP A 391 -36.89 11.07 20.17
CA ASP A 391 -36.84 9.66 19.82
C ASP A 391 -36.83 8.90 21.15
N THR A 392 -37.98 8.34 21.51
CA THR A 392 -38.28 7.83 22.84
C THR A 392 -37.63 6.47 23.11
N ASP A 393 -37.54 5.61 22.11
CA ASP A 393 -36.97 4.27 22.23
C ASP A 393 -35.55 4.12 21.65
N ARG A 394 -35.02 5.19 21.05
CA ARG A 394 -33.65 5.33 20.54
C ARG A 394 -33.36 4.41 19.37
N ASP A 395 -34.31 4.34 18.46
CA ASP A 395 -34.25 3.48 17.28
C ASP A 395 -33.75 4.23 16.02
N GLY A 396 -33.45 5.52 16.17
CA GLY A 396 -32.92 6.39 15.11
C GLY A 396 -33.99 7.13 14.31
N MET A 397 -35.28 6.92 14.61
CA MET A 397 -36.42 7.57 13.98
C MET A 397 -37.13 8.48 15.02
N PRO A 398 -37.48 9.73 14.68
CA PRO A 398 -38.22 10.58 15.61
C PRO A 398 -39.65 10.11 15.85
N ASP A 399 -40.16 10.24 17.08
CA ASP A 399 -41.54 9.88 17.49
C ASP A 399 -42.60 10.44 16.53
N VAL A 400 -42.37 11.68 16.06
CA VAL A 400 -43.29 12.39 15.16
C VAL A 400 -43.34 11.77 13.76
N TRP A 401 -42.23 11.22 13.29
CA TRP A 401 -42.15 10.53 12.00
C TRP A 401 -42.76 9.14 12.12
N GLU A 402 -42.43 8.40 13.17
CA GLU A 402 -42.99 7.07 13.44
C GLU A 402 -44.53 7.09 13.49
N LEU A 403 -45.11 8.00 14.27
CA LEU A 403 -46.56 8.19 14.35
C LEU A 403 -47.19 8.52 12.98
N ALA A 404 -46.46 9.25 12.12
CA ALA A 404 -46.92 9.57 10.78
C ALA A 404 -46.89 8.35 9.84
N GLN A 405 -45.94 7.43 10.05
CA GLN A 405 -45.84 6.17 9.30
C GLN A 405 -46.67 5.02 9.89
N GLY A 406 -47.25 5.21 11.08
CA GLY A 406 -48.06 4.21 11.77
C GLY A 406 -47.26 3.19 12.58
N LEU A 407 -46.05 3.56 13.00
CA LEU A 407 -45.13 2.82 13.86
C LEU A 407 -45.39 3.15 15.35
N ASP A 408 -44.78 2.40 16.28
CA ASP A 408 -44.94 2.61 17.74
C ASP A 408 -43.66 3.24 18.32
N PRO A 409 -43.69 4.52 18.76
CA PRO A 409 -42.53 5.23 19.34
C PRO A 409 -41.95 4.66 20.65
N ASN A 410 -42.35 3.45 21.04
CA ASN A 410 -41.85 2.75 22.21
C ASN A 410 -41.37 1.33 21.85
N ASP A 411 -41.36 0.95 20.58
CA ASP A 411 -40.92 -0.36 20.07
C ASP A 411 -39.69 -0.22 19.16
N PRO A 412 -38.48 -0.24 19.72
CA PRO A 412 -37.28 0.07 18.95
C PRO A 412 -36.98 -0.98 17.88
N GLU A 413 -37.59 -2.16 17.95
CA GLU A 413 -37.36 -3.23 16.98
C GLU A 413 -38.09 -2.97 15.64
N ASP A 414 -39.09 -2.09 15.63
CA ASP A 414 -39.83 -1.79 14.42
C ASP A 414 -38.98 -1.03 13.37
N ARG A 415 -37.86 -0.40 13.78
CA ARG A 415 -36.81 0.15 12.90
C ARG A 415 -36.32 -0.81 11.81
N ASN A 416 -36.33 -2.11 12.11
CA ASN A 416 -35.88 -3.19 11.22
C ASN A 416 -37.03 -3.84 10.43
N GLY A 417 -38.27 -3.39 10.64
CA GLY A 417 -39.40 -3.75 9.81
C GLY A 417 -39.29 -3.15 8.40
N ASP A 418 -40.02 -3.73 7.45
CA ASP A 418 -40.17 -3.24 6.07
C ASP A 418 -41.67 -3.08 5.81
N ARG A 419 -42.19 -1.90 6.21
CA ARG A 419 -43.64 -1.64 6.20
C ARG A 419 -44.22 -1.55 4.79
N ASN A 420 -43.42 -1.14 3.80
CA ASN A 420 -43.85 -0.84 2.45
C ASN A 420 -43.49 -1.96 1.44
N ARG A 421 -42.67 -2.94 1.87
CA ARG A 421 -42.21 -4.12 1.13
C ARG A 421 -41.34 -3.81 -0.08
N ASP A 422 -40.56 -2.73 0.00
CA ASP A 422 -39.59 -2.36 -1.04
C ASP A 422 -38.18 -2.91 -0.77
N GLY A 423 -37.96 -3.51 0.40
CA GLY A 423 -36.71 -4.13 0.82
C GLY A 423 -35.83 -3.27 1.73
N TYR A 424 -36.15 -1.98 1.90
CA TYR A 424 -35.48 -1.11 2.87
C TYR A 424 -36.15 -1.23 4.25
N THR A 425 -35.38 -1.05 5.32
CA THR A 425 -35.97 -1.00 6.67
C THR A 425 -36.68 0.33 6.92
N ASN A 426 -37.55 0.39 7.93
CA ASN A 426 -38.22 1.62 8.34
C ASN A 426 -37.21 2.74 8.67
N LEU A 427 -36.08 2.41 9.31
CA LEU A 427 -34.99 3.37 9.54
C LEU A 427 -34.39 3.86 8.22
N GLU A 428 -34.14 2.98 7.26
CA GLU A 428 -33.64 3.40 5.94
C GLU A 428 -34.65 4.26 5.19
N ASP A 429 -35.95 3.95 5.27
CA ASP A 429 -37.04 4.78 4.75
C ASP A 429 -36.95 6.22 5.30
N TYR A 430 -36.76 6.36 6.61
CA TYR A 430 -36.57 7.67 7.25
C TYR A 430 -35.31 8.38 6.72
N LEU A 431 -34.17 7.69 6.69
CA LEU A 431 -32.91 8.24 6.19
C LEU A 431 -32.98 8.66 4.72
N ASN A 432 -33.76 7.94 3.91
CA ASN A 432 -33.99 8.23 2.49
C ASN A 432 -34.92 9.42 2.31
N GLU A 433 -35.96 9.57 3.14
CA GLU A 433 -36.85 10.74 3.13
C GLU A 433 -36.09 12.02 3.47
N LEU A 434 -35.20 11.98 4.48
CA LEU A 434 -34.32 13.10 4.81
C LEU A 434 -33.39 13.51 3.67
N ALA A 435 -32.91 12.53 2.90
CA ALA A 435 -31.96 12.74 1.81
C ALA A 435 -32.63 13.16 0.49
N ALA A 436 -33.95 12.99 0.34
CA ALA A 436 -34.65 13.26 -0.92
C ALA A 436 -34.44 14.67 -1.50
N PRO A 437 -34.39 15.76 -0.69
CA PRO A 437 -34.10 17.11 -1.19
C PRO A 437 -32.67 17.31 -1.72
N GLY A 438 -31.77 16.35 -1.45
CA GLY A 438 -30.38 16.37 -1.89
C GLY A 438 -30.18 16.07 -3.38
N TYR A 439 -31.22 15.70 -4.12
CA TYR A 439 -31.13 15.43 -5.55
C TYR A 439 -31.86 16.49 -6.39
N PRO A 440 -31.44 16.72 -7.65
CA PRO A 440 -32.18 17.55 -8.59
C PRO A 440 -33.63 17.10 -8.78
N ASP A 441 -34.53 18.05 -8.98
CA ASP A 441 -35.94 17.76 -9.26
C ASP A 441 -36.08 16.86 -10.50
N GLY A 442 -36.59 15.64 -10.28
CA GLY A 442 -36.80 14.65 -11.34
C GLY A 442 -35.58 13.79 -11.67
N TYR A 443 -34.47 13.89 -10.92
CA TYR A 443 -33.35 12.98 -11.04
C TYR A 443 -33.79 11.52 -10.77
N PRO A 444 -33.43 10.54 -11.62
CA PRO A 444 -33.84 9.16 -11.41
C PRO A 444 -33.13 8.52 -10.20
N LEU A 445 -33.90 8.09 -9.19
CA LEU A 445 -33.36 7.42 -7.99
C LEU A 445 -33.27 5.89 -8.13
N THR A 446 -33.77 5.34 -9.23
CA THR A 446 -33.60 3.92 -9.56
C THR A 446 -32.42 3.80 -10.51
N PRO A 447 -31.37 3.03 -10.18
CA PRO A 447 -30.20 2.93 -11.04
C PRO A 447 -30.55 2.37 -12.45
N PRO A 448 -29.77 2.70 -13.51
CA PRO A 448 -30.09 2.31 -14.89
C PRO A 448 -30.07 0.78 -15.14
N ASP A 449 -30.97 0.25 -15.97
CA ASP A 449 -31.00 -1.19 -16.33
C ASP A 449 -29.60 -1.72 -16.75
N TRP A 450 -29.13 -2.81 -16.15
CA TRP A 450 -27.79 -3.38 -16.40
C TRP A 450 -27.79 -4.91 -16.57
N SER A 451 -27.01 -5.43 -17.52
CA SER A 451 -26.95 -6.86 -17.88
C SER A 451 -25.89 -7.68 -17.14
N GLY A 452 -25.17 -7.10 -16.18
CA GLY A 452 -24.54 -7.87 -15.10
C GLY A 452 -23.16 -8.48 -15.36
N THR A 453 -22.43 -8.12 -16.42
CA THR A 453 -21.03 -8.59 -16.58
C THR A 453 -20.11 -7.37 -16.68
N PRO A 454 -19.56 -6.88 -15.55
CA PRO A 454 -18.55 -5.83 -15.59
C PRO A 454 -17.38 -6.28 -16.45
N PHE A 455 -16.79 -5.37 -17.20
CA PHE A 455 -15.52 -5.62 -17.85
C PHE A 455 -14.48 -6.09 -16.83
N GLU A 456 -13.92 -7.29 -17.06
CA GLU A 456 -12.80 -7.82 -16.31
C GLU A 456 -11.50 -7.55 -17.08
N PRO A 457 -10.51 -6.87 -16.47
CA PRO A 457 -9.20 -6.70 -17.06
C PRO A 457 -8.55 -8.05 -17.45
N PRO A 458 -7.81 -8.13 -18.57
CA PRO A 458 -7.06 -9.34 -18.92
C PRO A 458 -6.04 -9.68 -17.83
N VAL A 459 -6.13 -10.91 -17.30
CA VAL A 459 -5.20 -11.47 -16.32
C VAL A 459 -3.84 -11.68 -16.98
N VAL A 460 -2.81 -11.02 -16.47
CA VAL A 460 -1.42 -11.28 -16.87
C VAL A 460 -0.75 -11.97 -15.69
N SER A 461 -0.53 -13.27 -15.81
CA SER A 461 0.29 -14.03 -14.87
C SER A 461 1.74 -13.53 -14.98
N VAL A 462 2.20 -12.78 -13.98
CA VAL A 462 3.63 -12.53 -13.79
C VAL A 462 4.16 -13.74 -13.02
N PRO A 463 5.10 -14.54 -13.58
CA PRO A 463 5.76 -15.58 -12.81
C PRO A 463 6.59 -14.92 -11.71
N GLU A 464 6.39 -15.31 -10.46
CA GLU A 464 7.28 -14.90 -9.36
C GLU A 464 8.71 -15.40 -9.62
N PRO A 465 9.75 -14.61 -9.32
CA PRO A 465 11.11 -15.12 -9.34
C PRO A 465 11.28 -16.11 -8.18
N GLU A 466 11.54 -17.37 -8.51
CA GLU A 466 11.95 -18.37 -7.52
C GLU A 466 13.19 -17.86 -6.77
N THR A 467 13.05 -17.67 -5.47
CA THR A 467 14.17 -17.33 -4.59
C THR A 467 14.86 -18.62 -4.18
N GLU A 468 16.20 -18.64 -4.26
CA GLU A 468 17.02 -19.77 -3.82
C GLU A 468 16.64 -20.18 -2.38
N PRO A 469 16.31 -21.45 -2.12
CA PRO A 469 15.88 -21.90 -0.80
C PRO A 469 17.02 -21.73 0.22
N VAL A 470 16.72 -21.09 1.35
CA VAL A 470 17.67 -20.96 2.47
C VAL A 470 18.12 -22.36 2.90
N PRO A 471 19.44 -22.63 3.03
CA PRO A 471 19.90 -23.92 3.52
C PRO A 471 19.29 -24.23 4.89
N PRO A 472 18.86 -25.47 5.14
CA PRO A 472 18.32 -25.85 6.42
C PRO A 472 19.38 -25.71 7.52
N MET A 473 18.93 -25.30 8.69
CA MET A 473 19.78 -25.09 9.85
C MET A 473 19.80 -26.38 10.69
N ASN A 474 20.98 -26.79 11.15
CA ASN A 474 21.16 -27.95 12.01
C ASN A 474 21.91 -27.53 13.28
N GLY A 475 21.64 -28.21 14.40
CA GLY A 475 22.48 -28.11 15.60
C GLY A 475 22.74 -29.48 16.21
N GLU A 476 22.66 -29.64 17.53
CA GLU A 476 22.91 -30.92 18.22
C GLU A 476 21.67 -31.82 18.21
N THR A 477 20.51 -31.28 18.58
CA THR A 477 19.23 -32.02 18.64
C THR A 477 18.30 -31.62 17.50
N VAL A 478 18.35 -30.35 17.07
CA VAL A 478 17.59 -29.84 15.93
C VAL A 478 18.22 -30.32 14.62
N ARG A 479 17.40 -30.92 13.77
CA ARG A 479 17.77 -31.35 12.41
C ARG A 479 16.87 -30.68 11.39
N SER A 480 17.52 -30.08 10.39
CA SER A 480 16.88 -29.49 9.23
C SER A 480 15.75 -28.51 9.56
N ALA A 481 16.07 -27.53 10.39
CA ALA A 481 15.21 -26.39 10.62
C ALA A 481 15.08 -25.55 9.35
N VAL A 482 13.86 -25.42 8.86
CA VAL A 482 13.49 -24.68 7.66
C VAL A 482 12.47 -23.61 8.04
N VAL A 483 12.66 -22.41 7.49
CA VAL A 483 11.78 -21.27 7.70
C VAL A 483 11.06 -20.95 6.40
N HIS A 484 9.73 -21.02 6.40
CA HIS A 484 8.87 -20.62 5.29
C HIS A 484 8.28 -19.25 5.59
N ASP A 485 9.07 -18.21 5.32
CA ASP A 485 8.67 -16.83 5.56
C ASP A 485 8.08 -16.22 4.29
N ASP A 486 6.76 -16.03 4.29
CA ASP A 486 5.97 -15.41 3.23
C ASP A 486 5.76 -13.89 3.43
N SER A 487 6.49 -13.28 4.39
CA SER A 487 6.48 -11.83 4.57
C SER A 487 7.30 -11.09 3.51
N ALA A 488 7.18 -9.75 3.48
CA ALA A 488 8.02 -8.92 2.62
C ALA A 488 9.51 -9.13 2.91
N ASN A 489 10.29 -9.42 1.87
CA ASN A 489 11.68 -9.89 1.97
C ASN A 489 11.83 -11.23 2.72
N GLY A 490 10.83 -12.10 2.64
CA GLY A 490 10.76 -13.38 3.35
C GLY A 490 12.03 -14.21 3.25
N ALA A 491 12.65 -14.32 2.08
CA ALA A 491 13.93 -15.02 1.91
C ALA A 491 15.08 -14.38 2.73
N VAL A 492 15.17 -13.05 2.78
CA VAL A 492 16.17 -12.32 3.59
C VAL A 492 15.89 -12.50 5.07
N ASN A 493 14.61 -12.46 5.45
CA ASN A 493 14.18 -12.65 6.84
C ASN A 493 14.46 -14.07 7.31
N ALA A 494 14.09 -15.09 6.52
CA ALA A 494 14.37 -16.50 6.76
C ALA A 494 15.88 -16.78 6.89
N ALA A 495 16.72 -16.13 6.07
CA ALA A 495 18.18 -16.23 6.16
C ALA A 495 18.77 -15.63 7.45
N ALA A 496 18.02 -14.79 8.17
CA ALA A 496 18.43 -14.23 9.46
C ALA A 496 18.04 -15.13 10.65
N TRP A 497 17.25 -16.20 10.44
CA TRP A 497 17.05 -17.23 11.45
C TRP A 497 18.31 -18.07 11.61
N SER A 498 18.51 -18.65 12.79
CA SER A 498 19.68 -19.51 13.04
C SER A 498 19.44 -20.45 14.21
N VAL A 499 19.96 -21.69 14.10
CA VAL A 499 20.13 -22.55 15.28
C VAL A 499 21.36 -22.05 16.05
N GLN A 500 21.21 -21.92 17.36
CA GLN A 500 22.20 -21.44 18.31
C GLN A 500 22.38 -22.48 19.43
N GLU A 501 23.56 -22.47 20.04
CA GLU A 501 23.88 -23.33 21.17
C GLU A 501 24.01 -22.49 22.45
N ASN A 502 23.88 -23.15 23.60
CA ASN A 502 24.18 -22.58 24.91
C ASN A 502 23.45 -21.25 25.20
N LEU A 503 22.11 -21.26 25.19
CA LEU A 503 21.31 -20.07 25.50
C LEU A 503 21.70 -19.43 26.84
N GLU A 504 22.16 -18.18 26.83
CA GLU A 504 22.58 -17.43 28.01
C GLU A 504 22.15 -15.94 27.98
N PRO A 505 22.10 -15.26 29.16
CA PRO A 505 21.99 -13.81 29.19
C PRO A 505 23.11 -13.13 28.40
N GLY A 506 22.75 -12.14 27.57
CA GLY A 506 23.66 -11.42 26.69
C GLY A 506 23.61 -11.85 25.23
N ASP A 507 23.00 -13.00 24.93
CA ASP A 507 22.76 -13.45 23.56
C ASP A 507 21.77 -12.55 22.82
N PHE A 508 21.99 -12.35 21.53
CA PHE A 508 21.11 -11.54 20.69
C PHE A 508 19.78 -12.26 20.45
N VAL A 509 18.66 -11.59 20.75
CA VAL A 509 17.31 -12.14 20.65
C VAL A 509 16.91 -12.44 19.20
N ALA A 510 17.37 -11.61 18.25
CA ALA A 510 17.00 -11.71 16.84
C ALA A 510 18.21 -11.54 15.91
N GLY A 511 18.26 -12.33 14.83
CA GLY A 511 19.40 -12.37 13.91
C GLY A 511 19.52 -11.15 12.98
N ASP A 512 18.44 -10.41 12.76
CA ASP A 512 18.42 -9.17 11.96
C ASP A 512 18.67 -7.90 12.80
N ARG A 513 19.04 -8.07 14.09
CA ARG A 513 19.23 -6.99 15.08
C ARG A 513 20.54 -7.14 15.85
N MET A 514 21.62 -7.41 15.13
CA MET A 514 22.95 -7.63 15.72
C MET A 514 23.91 -6.42 15.59
N THR A 515 23.54 -5.39 14.82
CA THR A 515 24.36 -4.19 14.57
C THR A 515 23.53 -2.90 14.62
N GLY A 516 24.16 -1.78 14.95
CA GLY A 516 23.51 -0.45 15.00
C GLY A 516 22.81 -0.15 16.33
N ASN A 517 21.98 0.90 16.37
CA ASN A 517 21.35 1.41 17.61
C ASN A 517 20.12 0.61 18.08
N LYS A 518 19.79 -0.51 17.43
CA LYS A 518 18.61 -1.35 17.70
C LYS A 518 19.00 -2.82 17.91
N THR A 519 19.94 -3.08 18.82
CA THR A 519 20.31 -4.43 19.24
C THR A 519 19.46 -4.89 20.41
N TYR A 520 18.99 -6.13 20.38
CA TYR A 520 18.20 -6.74 21.48
C TYR A 520 18.97 -7.91 22.06
N LYS A 521 19.23 -7.90 23.37
CA LYS A 521 19.92 -8.99 24.07
C LYS A 521 19.11 -9.51 25.23
N PHE A 522 19.20 -10.81 25.51
CA PHE A 522 18.57 -11.38 26.70
C PHE A 522 19.20 -10.77 27.96
N ALA A 523 18.36 -10.19 28.80
CA ALA A 523 18.74 -9.70 30.12
C ALA A 523 18.65 -10.81 31.18
N SER A 524 17.72 -11.76 31.03
CA SER A 524 17.57 -12.90 31.93
C SER A 524 17.03 -14.13 31.22
N VAL A 525 17.59 -15.30 31.59
CA VAL A 525 17.17 -16.62 31.13
C VAL A 525 16.96 -17.53 32.35
N PRO A 526 15.82 -18.24 32.49
CA PRO A 526 15.60 -19.20 33.58
C PRO A 526 16.56 -20.40 33.52
N ASP A 527 16.95 -20.93 34.68
CA ASP A 527 17.82 -22.11 34.83
C ASP A 527 17.29 -23.33 34.05
N GLU A 528 15.97 -23.44 33.88
CA GLU A 528 15.31 -24.54 33.18
C GLU A 528 15.63 -24.59 31.68
N VAL A 529 15.95 -23.47 31.05
CA VAL A 529 16.23 -23.37 29.60
C VAL A 529 17.63 -22.84 29.30
N GLN A 530 18.36 -22.37 30.32
CA GLN A 530 19.74 -21.92 30.16
C GLN A 530 20.66 -23.07 29.69
N GLY A 531 21.58 -22.74 28.79
CA GLY A 531 22.53 -23.67 28.20
C GLY A 531 21.94 -24.59 27.11
N ALA A 532 20.65 -24.46 26.80
CA ALA A 532 19.99 -25.28 25.79
C ALA A 532 20.30 -24.79 24.36
N GLU A 533 20.10 -25.69 23.41
CA GLU A 533 20.02 -25.38 21.98
C GLU A 533 18.73 -24.59 21.71
N TRP A 534 18.79 -23.61 20.81
CA TRP A 534 17.62 -22.79 20.49
C TRP A 534 17.65 -22.26 19.06
N ILE A 535 16.48 -21.98 18.51
CA ILE A 535 16.28 -21.43 17.17
C ILE A 535 15.97 -19.95 17.34
N ARG A 536 16.95 -19.13 16.98
CA ARG A 536 16.85 -17.67 16.97
C ARG A 536 16.05 -17.21 15.76
N THR A 537 15.13 -16.29 16.02
CA THR A 537 14.21 -15.73 15.02
C THR A 537 14.74 -14.45 14.38
N ALA A 538 13.98 -13.89 13.43
CA ALA A 538 14.18 -12.57 12.86
C ALA A 538 12.97 -11.67 13.15
N VAL A 539 13.22 -10.41 13.53
CA VAL A 539 12.16 -9.42 13.75
C VAL A 539 11.44 -9.12 12.45
N GLY A 540 12.14 -9.15 11.31
CA GLY A 540 11.56 -9.03 9.97
C GLY A 540 10.42 -10.02 9.69
N SER A 541 10.50 -11.24 10.24
CA SER A 541 9.49 -12.30 10.05
C SER A 541 8.17 -12.06 10.79
N ARG A 542 8.06 -10.99 11.60
CA ARG A 542 6.86 -10.68 12.43
C ARG A 542 5.52 -10.67 11.69
N SER A 543 5.55 -10.40 10.39
CA SER A 543 4.36 -10.35 9.53
C SER A 543 4.15 -11.61 8.69
N ALA A 544 4.96 -12.67 8.89
CA ALA A 544 4.74 -13.94 8.22
C ALA A 544 3.37 -14.52 8.58
N ALA A 545 2.75 -15.17 7.62
CA ALA A 545 1.44 -15.81 7.70
C ALA A 545 1.48 -17.32 7.38
N SER A 546 2.63 -17.87 6.95
CA SER A 546 2.72 -19.30 6.65
C SER A 546 2.44 -20.18 7.87
N GLU A 547 1.48 -21.09 7.76
CA GLU A 547 1.10 -22.03 8.81
C GLU A 547 2.22 -23.03 9.18
N ASP A 548 3.23 -23.15 8.32
CA ASP A 548 4.46 -23.92 8.56
C ASP A 548 5.71 -23.02 8.62
N LEU A 549 5.56 -21.79 9.13
CA LEU A 549 6.62 -20.78 9.27
C LEU A 549 7.95 -21.37 9.75
N LEU A 550 7.95 -22.28 10.72
CA LEU A 550 9.13 -23.02 11.14
C LEU A 550 8.82 -24.52 11.20
N SER A 551 9.69 -25.36 10.62
CA SER A 551 9.67 -26.81 10.84
C SER A 551 11.05 -27.41 11.01
N PHE A 552 11.16 -28.47 11.82
CA PHE A 552 12.43 -29.20 12.05
C PHE A 552 12.16 -30.62 12.56
N TYR A 553 13.18 -31.47 12.54
CA TYR A 553 13.18 -32.81 13.11
C TYR A 553 14.01 -32.87 14.40
N LEU A 554 13.69 -33.83 15.27
CA LEU A 554 14.41 -34.06 16.52
C LEU A 554 15.27 -35.32 16.46
N ALA A 555 16.54 -35.19 16.85
CA ALA A 555 17.50 -36.28 16.97
C ALA A 555 17.39 -37.09 18.27
N ALA A 556 16.69 -36.56 19.29
CA ALA A 556 16.50 -37.16 20.61
C ALA A 556 15.10 -36.86 21.16
N ASP A 557 14.72 -37.49 22.27
CA ASP A 557 13.54 -37.05 23.03
C ASP A 557 13.83 -35.66 23.63
N ALA A 558 12.93 -34.70 23.39
CA ALA A 558 13.14 -33.31 23.79
C ALA A 558 11.86 -32.63 24.25
N ASP A 559 12.01 -31.75 25.24
CA ASP A 559 11.04 -30.72 25.56
C ASP A 559 11.32 -29.51 24.65
N VAL A 560 10.33 -29.14 23.84
CA VAL A 560 10.38 -27.97 22.95
C VAL A 560 9.62 -26.85 23.63
N TYR A 561 10.32 -25.74 23.89
CA TYR A 561 9.77 -24.52 24.46
C TYR A 561 9.58 -23.47 23.37
N VAL A 562 8.44 -22.79 23.38
CA VAL A 562 8.17 -21.61 22.55
C VAL A 562 8.17 -20.39 23.47
N ALA A 563 9.09 -19.46 23.22
CA ALA A 563 9.15 -18.18 23.91
C ALA A 563 8.31 -17.16 23.14
N HIS A 564 7.06 -16.99 23.57
CA HIS A 564 6.07 -16.14 22.91
C HIS A 564 6.11 -14.73 23.49
N ASP A 565 6.18 -13.72 22.62
CA ASP A 565 6.21 -12.31 23.02
C ASP A 565 4.94 -11.94 23.81
N SER A 566 5.10 -11.58 25.08
CA SER A 566 3.98 -11.30 26.00
C SER A 566 3.15 -10.07 25.61
N ARG A 567 3.64 -9.23 24.68
CA ARG A 567 2.88 -8.09 24.14
C ARG A 567 1.79 -8.53 23.16
N ILE A 568 1.85 -9.77 22.67
CA ILE A 568 0.85 -10.33 21.77
C ILE A 568 -0.30 -10.89 22.62
N ALA A 569 -1.40 -10.14 22.69
CA ALA A 569 -2.51 -10.43 23.58
C ALA A 569 -3.27 -11.73 23.23
N THR A 570 -3.35 -12.08 21.94
CA THR A 570 -4.04 -13.27 21.45
C THR A 570 -3.03 -14.30 20.99
N LYS A 571 -2.90 -15.39 21.74
CA LYS A 571 -2.00 -16.51 21.38
C LYS A 571 -2.55 -17.22 20.14
N PRO A 572 -1.71 -17.61 19.18
CA PRO A 572 -2.16 -18.36 18.02
C PRO A 572 -2.68 -19.75 18.44
N GLN A 573 -3.65 -20.27 17.68
CA GLN A 573 -4.36 -21.50 18.03
C GLN A 573 -3.42 -22.71 18.15
N TRP A 574 -2.41 -22.82 17.28
CA TRP A 574 -1.44 -23.92 17.31
C TRP A 574 -0.63 -23.93 18.62
N LEU A 575 -0.33 -22.76 19.19
CA LEU A 575 0.37 -22.63 20.46
C LEU A 575 -0.58 -22.93 21.63
N ALA A 576 -1.74 -22.28 21.64
CA ALA A 576 -2.71 -22.37 22.73
C ALA A 576 -3.32 -23.76 22.91
N SER A 577 -3.42 -24.55 21.83
CA SER A 577 -4.03 -25.89 21.87
C SER A 577 -3.05 -27.03 22.12
N ALA A 578 -1.76 -26.83 21.79
CA ALA A 578 -0.78 -27.91 21.81
C ALA A 578 0.30 -27.78 22.89
N TYR A 579 0.61 -26.57 23.37
CA TYR A 579 1.69 -26.35 24.34
C TYR A 579 1.16 -25.97 25.73
N GLU A 580 1.81 -26.48 26.78
CA GLU A 580 1.49 -26.16 28.17
C GLU A 580 2.21 -24.90 28.62
N ASP A 581 1.50 -24.00 29.31
CA ASP A 581 2.10 -22.81 29.92
C ASP A 581 2.97 -23.22 31.13
N THR A 582 4.24 -22.83 31.11
CA THR A 582 5.20 -23.19 32.17
C THR A 582 5.18 -22.22 33.36
N GLY A 583 4.59 -21.03 33.19
CA GLY A 583 4.69 -19.91 34.13
C GLY A 583 6.08 -19.26 34.21
N LEU A 584 7.02 -19.65 33.34
CA LEU A 584 8.36 -19.08 33.23
C LEU A 584 8.42 -18.07 32.07
N ALA A 585 9.36 -17.14 32.15
CA ALA A 585 9.63 -16.17 31.08
C ALA A 585 11.13 -15.86 30.97
N VAL A 586 11.55 -15.56 29.75
CA VAL A 586 12.85 -14.96 29.41
C VAL A 586 12.62 -13.48 29.12
N ALA A 587 13.60 -12.63 29.42
CA ALA A 587 13.46 -11.19 29.26
C ALA A 587 14.62 -10.60 28.47
N ASP A 588 14.35 -9.56 27.67
CA ASP A 588 15.37 -8.79 26.97
C ASP A 588 15.72 -7.47 27.69
N ASP A 589 16.72 -6.77 27.15
CA ASP A 589 17.21 -5.48 27.65
C ASP A 589 16.31 -4.28 27.28
N GLN A 590 15.17 -4.52 26.60
CA GLN A 590 14.13 -3.54 26.23
C GLN A 590 12.82 -3.74 27.01
N PRO A 591 12.92 -4.07 28.31
CA PRO A 591 11.84 -4.62 29.14
C PRO A 591 10.80 -5.58 28.55
N VAL A 592 11.08 -6.31 27.45
CA VAL A 592 10.10 -7.27 26.90
C VAL A 592 10.24 -8.62 27.59
N GLN A 593 9.09 -9.23 27.92
CA GLN A 593 9.02 -10.61 28.43
C GLN A 593 8.56 -11.54 27.31
N TYR A 594 9.13 -12.73 27.25
CA TYR A 594 8.68 -13.81 26.39
C TYR A 594 8.27 -15.00 27.28
N GLU A 595 6.98 -15.30 27.28
CA GLU A 595 6.39 -16.38 28.09
C GLU A 595 6.72 -17.74 27.46
N LEU A 596 7.15 -18.69 28.28
CA LEU A 596 7.58 -20.01 27.83
C LEU A 596 6.44 -21.04 27.87
N TYR A 597 6.17 -21.64 26.72
CA TYR A 597 5.20 -22.72 26.55
C TYR A 597 5.90 -24.00 26.12
N LYS A 598 5.58 -25.15 26.70
CA LYS A 598 6.32 -26.40 26.52
C LYS A 598 5.49 -27.50 25.88
N LYS A 599 6.12 -28.35 25.08
CA LYS A 599 5.56 -29.63 24.66
C LYS A 599 6.67 -30.66 24.50
N HIS A 600 6.43 -31.86 24.99
CA HIS A 600 7.34 -33.00 24.85
C HIS A 600 7.17 -33.67 23.49
N TYR A 601 8.29 -34.00 22.84
CA TYR A 601 8.32 -34.71 21.56
C TYR A 601 9.31 -35.89 21.62
N PRO A 602 8.93 -37.09 21.15
CA PRO A 602 9.86 -38.20 21.03
C PRO A 602 10.85 -38.00 19.86
N ALA A 603 11.98 -38.69 19.93
CA ALA A 603 12.99 -38.72 18.87
C ALA A 603 12.38 -39.09 17.51
N GLY A 604 12.84 -38.42 16.44
CA GLY A 604 12.31 -38.57 15.09
C GLY A 604 11.06 -37.75 14.77
N SER A 605 10.48 -37.04 15.75
CA SER A 605 9.31 -36.17 15.50
C SER A 605 9.64 -35.03 14.55
N ARG A 606 8.72 -34.73 13.63
CA ARG A 606 8.70 -33.45 12.90
C ARG A 606 7.89 -32.44 13.71
N VAL A 607 8.55 -31.37 14.13
CA VAL A 607 7.93 -30.23 14.81
C VAL A 607 7.58 -29.19 13.74
N VAL A 608 6.36 -28.64 13.79
CA VAL A 608 5.88 -27.59 12.89
C VAL A 608 5.23 -26.51 13.73
N MET A 609 5.55 -25.25 13.43
CA MET A 609 5.04 -24.08 14.12
C MET A 609 4.56 -23.05 13.10
N GLY A 610 3.36 -22.53 13.34
CA GLY A 610 2.77 -21.45 12.54
C GLY A 610 3.19 -20.06 13.04
N PRO A 611 2.65 -18.98 12.48
CA PRO A 611 3.01 -17.62 12.83
C PRO A 611 2.21 -17.13 14.04
N ASN A 612 2.47 -15.89 14.49
CA ASN A 612 1.64 -15.20 15.48
C ASN A 612 0.48 -14.38 14.87
N GLY A 613 0.14 -14.60 13.59
CA GLY A 613 -1.05 -14.00 12.95
C GLY A 613 -0.87 -12.54 12.50
N GLY A 614 0.32 -12.17 12.01
CA GLY A 614 0.55 -10.87 11.37
C GLY A 614 0.63 -9.68 12.35
N THR A 615 1.54 -9.73 13.32
CA THR A 615 1.66 -8.69 14.37
C THR A 615 2.79 -7.69 14.07
N SER A 616 2.80 -6.55 14.78
CA SER A 616 3.94 -5.63 14.77
C SER A 616 5.11 -6.07 15.67
N GLN A 617 4.88 -7.10 16.49
CA GLN A 617 5.84 -7.69 17.43
C GLN A 617 6.51 -8.91 16.81
N MET A 618 7.72 -9.22 17.28
CA MET A 618 8.43 -10.42 16.84
C MET A 618 7.60 -11.68 17.10
N ASN A 619 7.76 -12.73 16.29
CA ASN A 619 7.01 -13.97 16.48
C ASN A 619 7.37 -14.66 17.82
N TYR A 620 8.33 -15.56 17.75
CA TYR A 620 8.79 -16.34 18.89
C TYR A 620 10.17 -16.88 18.56
N PHE A 621 10.88 -17.32 19.57
CA PHE A 621 12.02 -18.21 19.39
C PHE A 621 11.74 -19.54 20.09
N VAL A 622 12.49 -20.56 19.68
CA VAL A 622 12.25 -21.94 20.12
C VAL A 622 13.44 -22.41 20.91
N VAL A 623 13.25 -22.95 22.10
CA VAL A 623 14.32 -23.62 22.86
C VAL A 623 14.07 -25.12 22.84
N VAL A 624 15.11 -25.91 22.56
CA VAL A 624 15.02 -27.37 22.46
C VAL A 624 15.93 -27.97 23.53
N LYS A 625 15.33 -28.70 24.48
CA LYS A 625 16.05 -29.31 25.60
C LYS A 625 15.87 -30.82 25.62
N PRO A 626 16.93 -31.62 25.42
CA PRO A 626 16.87 -33.06 25.54
C PRO A 626 16.42 -33.51 26.94
N THR A 627 15.50 -34.47 27.01
CA THR A 627 14.95 -34.97 28.29
C THR A 627 15.63 -36.23 28.80
N ALA A 628 16.42 -36.90 27.96
CA ALA A 628 17.06 -38.17 28.26
C ALA A 628 18.56 -38.17 27.91
N ALA A 629 19.25 -37.05 28.15
CA ALA A 629 20.67 -36.87 27.81
C ALA A 629 21.62 -37.93 28.45
N ASP A 630 21.23 -38.55 29.57
CA ASP A 630 21.99 -39.63 30.22
C ASP A 630 21.77 -41.01 29.56
N THR A 631 20.82 -41.13 28.63
CA THR A 631 20.57 -42.34 27.85
C THR A 631 21.49 -42.34 26.63
N PRO A 632 22.19 -43.44 26.31
CA PRO A 632 23.06 -43.47 25.14
C PRO A 632 22.25 -43.49 23.84
N ALA A 633 22.74 -42.79 22.82
CA ALA A 633 22.29 -42.96 21.44
C ALA A 633 22.57 -44.40 20.92
N PRO A 634 21.84 -44.88 19.89
CA PRO A 634 22.08 -46.22 19.34
C PRO A 634 23.53 -46.38 18.84
N ALA A 635 24.16 -47.49 19.24
CA ALA A 635 25.59 -47.70 18.99
C ALA A 635 25.93 -48.11 17.55
N SER A 636 24.97 -48.66 16.80
CA SER A 636 25.12 -49.06 15.40
C SER A 636 24.35 -48.13 14.47
N SER A 637 24.95 -47.75 13.34
CA SER A 637 24.22 -47.12 12.24
C SER A 637 23.34 -48.13 11.49
N PRO A 638 22.27 -47.68 10.82
CA PRO A 638 21.56 -48.48 9.82
C PRO A 638 22.52 -49.00 8.74
N SER A 639 22.35 -50.26 8.36
CA SER A 639 23.18 -50.92 7.34
C SER A 639 22.34 -51.43 6.18
N GLU A 640 22.99 -51.82 5.09
CA GLU A 640 22.31 -52.33 3.88
C GLU A 640 21.27 -51.36 3.30
N LEU A 641 21.53 -50.05 3.38
CA LEU A 641 20.69 -49.04 2.74
C LEU A 641 20.61 -49.30 1.23
N ALA A 642 19.41 -49.44 0.70
CA ALA A 642 19.12 -49.59 -0.71
C ALA A 642 17.94 -48.70 -1.10
N GLY A 643 17.96 -48.21 -2.34
CA GLY A 643 16.95 -47.31 -2.87
C GLY A 643 16.63 -47.59 -4.33
N THR A 644 15.37 -47.49 -4.70
CA THR A 644 14.90 -47.69 -6.08
C THR A 644 13.89 -46.62 -6.47
N LEU A 645 14.09 -46.00 -7.64
CA LEU A 645 13.08 -45.17 -8.28
C LEU A 645 11.86 -46.03 -8.64
N SER A 646 10.67 -45.55 -8.29
CA SER A 646 9.40 -46.23 -8.53
C SER A 646 8.80 -45.81 -9.89
N ASP A 647 7.66 -46.38 -10.30
CA ASP A 647 6.91 -45.92 -11.47
C ASP A 647 6.27 -44.54 -11.18
N GLY A 648 7.07 -43.47 -11.25
CA GLY A 648 6.70 -42.08 -10.93
C GLY A 648 7.81 -41.35 -10.13
N PRO A 649 7.61 -40.06 -9.77
CA PRO A 649 8.59 -39.25 -9.04
C PRO A 649 8.66 -39.64 -7.56
N SER A 650 9.07 -40.87 -7.26
CA SER A 650 9.23 -41.37 -5.90
C SER A 650 10.34 -42.41 -5.78
N ILE A 651 11.14 -42.30 -4.72
CA ILE A 651 12.21 -43.24 -4.39
C ILE A 651 11.85 -44.02 -3.14
N SER A 652 11.79 -45.34 -3.28
CA SER A 652 11.57 -46.27 -2.15
C SER A 652 12.90 -46.66 -1.54
N LEU A 653 13.07 -46.45 -0.24
CA LEU A 653 14.27 -46.76 0.55
C LEU A 653 13.98 -47.90 1.54
N GLN A 654 14.98 -48.77 1.74
CA GLN A 654 14.97 -49.83 2.74
C GLN A 654 16.36 -50.03 3.36
N TRP A 655 16.42 -50.45 4.62
CA TRP A 655 17.65 -50.76 5.34
C TRP A 655 17.43 -51.86 6.39
N SER A 656 18.51 -52.32 7.03
CA SER A 656 18.44 -53.24 8.15
C SER A 656 18.05 -52.52 9.45
N PRO A 657 17.05 -53.01 10.23
CA PRO A 657 16.68 -52.42 11.51
C PRO A 657 17.84 -52.38 12.52
N VAL A 658 17.87 -51.34 13.34
CA VAL A 658 18.81 -51.14 14.45
C VAL A 658 18.10 -51.42 15.79
N ASP A 659 18.74 -52.19 16.67
CA ASP A 659 18.24 -52.44 18.03
C ASP A 659 18.18 -51.12 18.84
N ASP A 660 17.16 -50.97 19.69
CA ASP A 660 16.88 -49.78 20.51
C ASP A 660 16.58 -48.47 19.73
N ALA A 661 16.38 -48.53 18.40
CA ALA A 661 15.92 -47.40 17.60
C ALA A 661 14.41 -47.14 17.82
N ALA A 662 14.06 -45.89 18.17
CA ALA A 662 12.68 -45.42 18.26
C ALA A 662 12.16 -44.89 16.90
N ALA A 663 13.06 -44.30 16.11
CA ALA A 663 12.80 -43.80 14.77
C ALA A 663 14.08 -43.82 13.92
N TYR A 664 13.94 -43.53 12.64
CA TYR A 664 15.03 -43.30 11.70
C TYR A 664 14.85 -41.93 11.06
N LEU A 665 15.94 -41.16 10.93
CA LEU A 665 15.95 -39.91 10.17
C LEU A 665 16.54 -40.16 8.78
N ILE A 666 15.83 -39.70 7.75
CA ILE A 666 16.21 -39.89 6.36
C ILE A 666 16.84 -38.61 5.86
N TYR A 667 18.15 -38.67 5.59
CA TYR A 667 18.92 -37.59 5.02
C TYR A 667 18.95 -37.71 3.50
N ARG A 668 18.69 -36.60 2.82
CA ARG A 668 18.68 -36.48 1.37
C ARG A 668 19.45 -35.24 0.95
N SER A 669 20.34 -35.41 -0.01
CA SER A 669 20.84 -34.35 -0.89
C SER A 669 20.56 -34.74 -2.33
N SER A 670 20.70 -33.81 -3.26
CA SER A 670 20.60 -34.08 -4.69
C SER A 670 21.60 -33.26 -5.50
N THR A 671 21.70 -33.55 -6.79
CA THR A 671 22.43 -32.69 -7.72
C THR A 671 21.82 -31.29 -7.85
N LEU A 672 20.54 -31.10 -7.50
CA LEU A 672 19.87 -29.78 -7.56
C LEU A 672 19.91 -29.04 -6.21
N ASP A 673 20.12 -29.77 -5.11
CA ASP A 673 20.22 -29.26 -3.75
C ASP A 673 21.26 -30.11 -2.99
N PRO A 674 22.54 -29.72 -3.02
CA PRO A 674 23.63 -30.56 -2.52
C PRO A 674 23.69 -30.64 -0.98
N ASN A 675 22.85 -29.89 -0.27
CA ASN A 675 22.85 -29.89 1.18
C ASN A 675 22.16 -31.15 1.69
N ASP A 676 22.83 -31.91 2.57
CA ASP A 676 22.21 -33.05 3.24
C ASP A 676 21.14 -32.53 4.23
N LYS A 677 19.87 -32.85 3.96
CA LYS A 677 18.72 -32.44 4.79
C LYS A 677 17.96 -33.66 5.28
N VAL A 678 17.46 -33.63 6.50
CA VAL A 678 16.44 -34.58 6.95
C VAL A 678 15.13 -34.22 6.24
N VAL A 679 14.64 -35.14 5.41
CA VAL A 679 13.42 -34.96 4.60
C VAL A 679 12.24 -35.77 5.12
N GLY A 680 12.49 -36.63 6.10
CA GLY A 680 11.48 -37.48 6.68
C GLY A 680 12.02 -38.28 7.86
N SER A 681 11.09 -38.87 8.58
CA SER A 681 11.38 -39.90 9.57
C SER A 681 10.51 -41.12 9.35
N SER A 682 10.98 -42.27 9.83
CA SER A 682 10.22 -43.52 9.80
C SER A 682 10.39 -44.27 11.11
N THR A 683 9.34 -44.93 11.58
CA THR A 683 9.40 -45.87 12.72
C THR A 683 9.69 -47.30 12.27
N THR A 684 9.84 -47.52 10.96
CA THR A 684 10.17 -48.80 10.34
C THR A 684 11.43 -48.67 9.49
N ALA A 685 12.04 -49.78 9.12
CA ALA A 685 13.28 -49.78 8.32
C ALA A 685 13.04 -49.54 6.81
N THR A 686 12.00 -48.78 6.49
CA THR A 686 11.59 -48.42 5.12
C THR A 686 11.07 -46.99 5.09
N TYR A 687 11.26 -46.29 3.97
CA TYR A 687 10.72 -44.96 3.73
C TYR A 687 10.50 -44.72 2.24
N ALA A 688 9.40 -44.08 1.87
CA ALA A 688 9.15 -43.66 0.48
C ALA A 688 9.28 -42.14 0.40
N ASP A 689 10.31 -41.67 -0.30
CA ASP A 689 10.44 -40.26 -0.63
C ASP A 689 9.53 -39.97 -1.83
N THR A 690 8.51 -39.16 -1.62
CA THR A 690 7.52 -38.75 -2.64
C THR A 690 7.71 -37.30 -3.08
N ALA A 691 8.69 -36.60 -2.51
CA ALA A 691 9.07 -35.23 -2.87
C ALA A 691 10.31 -35.23 -3.77
N VAL A 692 10.42 -36.25 -4.62
CA VAL A 692 11.48 -36.42 -5.61
C VAL A 692 11.06 -35.68 -6.88
N GLU A 693 11.97 -34.94 -7.48
CA GLU A 693 11.83 -34.34 -8.79
C GLU A 693 12.63 -35.17 -9.80
N MET A 694 12.08 -35.32 -11.01
CA MET A 694 12.82 -35.95 -12.10
C MET A 694 13.95 -35.01 -12.56
N GLY A 695 15.00 -35.57 -13.14
CA GLY A 695 16.16 -34.79 -13.62
C GLY A 695 17.25 -34.56 -12.57
N ALA A 696 17.23 -35.27 -11.45
CA ALA A 696 18.25 -35.18 -10.40
C ALA A 696 18.83 -36.53 -10.00
N VAL A 697 20.06 -36.54 -9.48
CA VAL A 697 20.59 -37.69 -8.71
C VAL A 697 20.44 -37.39 -7.24
N TYR A 698 19.74 -38.26 -6.52
CA TYR A 698 19.53 -38.14 -5.08
C TYR A 698 20.54 -38.99 -4.32
N ARG A 699 21.16 -38.42 -3.30
CA ARG A 699 21.99 -39.13 -2.35
C ARG A 699 21.23 -39.29 -1.04
N TYR A 700 21.11 -40.52 -0.55
CA TYR A 700 20.44 -40.82 0.70
C TYR A 700 21.39 -41.39 1.74
N LYS A 701 21.19 -40.99 3.00
CA LYS A 701 21.78 -41.59 4.20
C LYS A 701 20.67 -41.76 5.24
N VAL A 702 20.84 -42.70 6.16
CA VAL A 702 19.86 -42.92 7.23
C VAL A 702 20.59 -43.03 8.56
N SER A 703 20.04 -42.44 9.62
CA SER A 703 20.47 -42.66 11.01
C SER A 703 19.32 -43.30 11.80
N ALA A 704 19.67 -44.02 12.88
CA ALA A 704 18.74 -44.40 13.93
C ALA A 704 18.72 -43.33 15.03
N ALA A 705 17.54 -43.06 15.59
CA ALA A 705 17.33 -42.15 16.70
C ALA A 705 16.64 -42.87 17.86
N SER A 706 17.11 -42.63 19.08
CA SER A 706 16.47 -43.08 20.33
C SER A 706 16.23 -41.88 21.25
N ALA A 707 15.61 -42.12 22.41
CA ALA A 707 15.43 -41.09 23.43
C ALA A 707 16.74 -40.38 23.81
N GLY A 708 17.87 -41.11 23.79
CA GLY A 708 19.20 -40.63 24.15
C GLY A 708 19.98 -39.93 23.03
N GLY A 709 19.47 -39.91 21.80
CA GLY A 709 20.10 -39.24 20.67
C GLY A 709 20.22 -40.08 19.40
N GLU A 710 21.00 -39.56 18.47
CA GLU A 710 21.14 -40.07 17.10
C GLU A 710 22.45 -40.85 16.91
N SER A 711 22.35 -42.00 16.23
CA SER A 711 23.52 -42.80 15.81
C SER A 711 24.32 -42.12 14.69
N SER A 712 25.52 -42.62 14.38
CA SER A 712 26.20 -42.27 13.12
C SER A 712 25.35 -42.58 11.88
N LEU A 713 25.55 -41.83 10.79
CA LEU A 713 24.89 -42.08 9.51
C LEU A 713 25.31 -43.43 8.90
N SER A 714 24.41 -44.04 8.13
CA SER A 714 24.72 -45.15 7.23
C SER A 714 25.70 -44.74 6.13
N ASP A 715 26.24 -45.74 5.42
CA ASP A 715 26.82 -45.50 4.09
C ASP A 715 25.76 -44.84 3.18
N SER A 716 26.22 -43.96 2.29
CA SER A 716 25.32 -43.28 1.35
C SER A 716 25.06 -44.11 0.10
N ILE A 717 23.85 -44.03 -0.43
CA ILE A 717 23.52 -44.50 -1.78
C ILE A 717 23.20 -43.32 -2.69
N GLU A 718 23.37 -43.52 -4.00
CA GLU A 718 22.91 -42.58 -5.02
C GLU A 718 21.84 -43.25 -5.88
N VAL A 719 20.74 -42.54 -6.10
CA VAL A 719 19.59 -42.99 -6.89
C VAL A 719 19.29 -41.92 -7.94
N PRO A 720 19.61 -42.17 -9.22
CA PRO A 720 19.22 -41.28 -10.31
C PRO A 720 17.70 -41.29 -10.51
N ALA A 721 17.07 -40.12 -10.43
CA ALA A 721 15.66 -39.91 -10.76
C ALA A 721 15.54 -39.46 -12.22
N TYR A 722 15.88 -40.35 -13.14
CA TYR A 722 15.80 -40.11 -14.59
C TYR A 722 14.81 -41.08 -15.23
N ASP A 723 14.15 -40.64 -16.29
CA ASP A 723 13.40 -41.49 -17.20
C ASP A 723 14.33 -41.91 -18.35
N PRO A 724 14.86 -43.15 -18.35
CA PRO A 724 15.77 -43.62 -19.38
C PRO A 724 15.11 -43.76 -20.77
N SER A 725 13.78 -43.59 -20.87
CA SER A 725 13.08 -43.55 -22.16
C SER A 725 13.12 -42.19 -22.85
N LEU A 726 13.52 -41.13 -22.12
CA LEU A 726 13.69 -39.78 -22.64
C LEU A 726 15.16 -39.47 -22.95
N PRO A 727 15.46 -38.63 -23.96
CA PRO A 727 16.82 -38.17 -24.21
C PRO A 727 17.25 -37.13 -23.16
N ALA A 728 18.55 -37.10 -22.84
CA ALA A 728 19.16 -35.99 -22.10
C ALA A 728 19.05 -34.67 -22.91
N PRO A 729 19.01 -33.50 -22.25
CA PRO A 729 18.88 -32.21 -22.92
C PRO A 729 20.15 -31.83 -23.69
N SER A 730 20.04 -30.78 -24.53
CA SER A 730 21.20 -30.21 -25.22
C SER A 730 22.18 -29.56 -24.24
N ALA A 731 23.46 -29.50 -24.62
CA ALA A 731 24.47 -28.79 -23.84
C ALA A 731 24.17 -27.28 -23.86
N PRO A 732 24.21 -26.58 -22.71
CA PRO A 732 23.98 -25.13 -22.65
C PRO A 732 24.90 -24.36 -23.60
N SER A 733 24.33 -23.40 -24.33
CA SER A 733 25.09 -22.50 -25.20
C SER A 733 25.40 -21.15 -24.53
N ASP A 734 26.34 -20.41 -25.12
CA ASP A 734 26.65 -19.01 -24.77
C ASP A 734 26.99 -18.77 -23.29
N LEU A 735 27.64 -19.74 -22.64
CA LEU A 735 28.24 -19.51 -21.32
C LEU A 735 29.21 -18.32 -21.41
N THR A 736 29.05 -17.36 -20.50
CA THR A 736 29.84 -16.14 -20.39
C THR A 736 30.13 -15.82 -18.93
N VAL A 737 31.21 -15.06 -18.70
CA VAL A 737 31.51 -14.44 -17.40
C VAL A 737 30.88 -13.05 -17.41
N ALA A 738 29.76 -12.89 -16.71
CA ALA A 738 29.04 -11.63 -16.61
C ALA A 738 29.82 -10.60 -15.76
N ALA A 739 30.47 -11.05 -14.69
CA ALA A 739 31.36 -10.21 -13.87
C ALA A 739 32.43 -11.06 -13.14
N ALA A 740 33.62 -10.49 -12.94
CA ALA A 740 34.64 -11.05 -12.05
C ALA A 740 35.07 -9.99 -11.03
N ARG A 741 34.90 -10.31 -9.74
CA ARG A 741 35.23 -9.47 -8.58
C ARG A 741 36.41 -10.08 -7.81
N SER A 742 36.79 -9.47 -6.69
CA SER A 742 37.89 -9.98 -5.85
C SER A 742 37.52 -11.32 -5.18
N LEU A 743 36.24 -11.49 -4.82
CA LEU A 743 35.72 -12.66 -4.09
C LEU A 743 34.49 -13.30 -4.73
N SER A 744 34.14 -12.93 -5.96
CA SER A 744 33.08 -13.60 -6.70
C SER A 744 33.28 -13.62 -8.22
N VAL A 745 32.67 -14.59 -8.89
CA VAL A 745 32.53 -14.67 -10.36
C VAL A 745 31.08 -14.95 -10.70
N ASP A 746 30.47 -14.08 -11.52
CA ASP A 746 29.11 -14.22 -12.01
C ASP A 746 29.14 -14.85 -13.42
N LEU A 747 28.39 -15.92 -13.62
CA LEU A 747 28.27 -16.68 -14.85
C LEU A 747 26.84 -16.55 -15.39
N ALA A 748 26.69 -16.51 -16.71
CA ALA A 748 25.40 -16.52 -17.38
C ALA A 748 25.48 -17.33 -18.69
N TRP A 749 24.38 -17.98 -19.08
CA TRP A 749 24.27 -18.77 -20.31
C TRP A 749 22.86 -18.69 -20.90
N THR A 750 22.65 -19.28 -22.08
CA THR A 750 21.32 -19.38 -22.69
C THR A 750 20.51 -20.50 -22.01
N PRO A 751 19.27 -20.24 -21.53
CA PRO A 751 18.44 -21.29 -20.95
C PRO A 751 18.00 -22.32 -22.01
N GLU A 752 17.89 -23.58 -21.59
CA GLU A 752 17.34 -24.69 -22.38
C GLU A 752 15.89 -24.95 -21.95
N ASP A 753 14.97 -25.05 -22.92
CA ASP A 753 13.50 -25.10 -22.67
C ASP A 753 13.06 -26.28 -21.79
N ASP A 754 13.74 -27.42 -21.90
CA ASP A 754 13.40 -28.66 -21.17
C ASP A 754 14.25 -28.84 -19.88
N ALA A 755 15.14 -27.89 -19.56
CA ALA A 755 16.02 -28.04 -18.40
C ALA A 755 15.30 -27.69 -17.09
N VAL A 756 15.33 -28.63 -16.15
CA VAL A 756 14.93 -28.40 -14.74
C VAL A 756 16.05 -27.74 -13.92
N GLY A 757 17.24 -27.62 -14.52
CA GLY A 757 18.31 -26.69 -14.16
C GLY A 757 19.69 -27.15 -14.60
N TYR A 758 20.74 -26.72 -13.89
CA TYR A 758 22.10 -26.69 -14.43
C TYR A 758 23.19 -27.06 -13.44
N GLY A 759 24.15 -27.90 -13.86
CA GLY A 759 25.36 -28.20 -13.10
C GLY A 759 26.50 -27.22 -13.40
N ILE A 760 27.05 -26.55 -12.38
CA ILE A 760 28.18 -25.62 -12.55
C ILE A 760 29.47 -26.30 -12.13
N TYR A 761 30.43 -26.32 -13.05
CA TYR A 761 31.72 -26.93 -12.83
C TYR A 761 32.85 -25.93 -12.95
N ARG A 762 33.87 -26.09 -12.10
CA ARG A 762 35.07 -25.26 -12.08
C ARG A 762 36.33 -26.11 -12.12
N SER A 763 37.36 -25.58 -12.77
CA SER A 763 38.74 -26.06 -12.65
C SER A 763 39.70 -24.89 -12.40
N SER A 764 40.84 -25.18 -11.78
CA SER A 764 41.97 -24.24 -11.68
C SER A 764 42.92 -24.32 -12.88
N GLU A 765 42.71 -25.28 -13.79
CA GLU A 765 43.54 -25.52 -14.96
C GLU A 765 42.67 -25.60 -16.23
N PRO A 766 43.13 -25.11 -17.39
CA PRO A 766 42.32 -24.98 -18.62
C PRO A 766 41.79 -26.31 -19.17
N GLU A 767 42.53 -27.40 -18.98
CA GLU A 767 42.14 -28.77 -19.34
C GLU A 767 42.21 -29.69 -18.12
N GLY A 768 42.02 -29.13 -16.92
CA GLY A 768 42.07 -29.86 -15.66
C GLY A 768 40.85 -30.73 -15.42
N SER A 769 40.89 -31.45 -14.30
CA SER A 769 39.67 -32.06 -13.75
C SER A 769 38.71 -30.94 -13.34
N PHE A 770 37.47 -31.02 -13.83
CA PHE A 770 36.39 -30.10 -13.47
C PHE A 770 35.60 -30.70 -12.31
N GLU A 771 35.50 -29.94 -11.22
CA GLU A 771 34.70 -30.30 -10.06
C GLU A 771 33.39 -29.51 -10.09
N ARG A 772 32.27 -30.16 -9.75
CA ARG A 772 30.98 -29.47 -9.62
C ARG A 772 31.04 -28.59 -8.38
N ILE A 773 30.87 -27.28 -8.54
CA ILE A 773 30.91 -26.30 -7.44
C ILE A 773 29.52 -25.83 -7.02
N GLY A 774 28.51 -26.08 -7.84
CA GLY A 774 27.15 -25.68 -7.53
C GLY A 774 26.15 -26.16 -8.56
N TYR A 775 24.91 -25.80 -8.31
CA TYR A 775 23.76 -25.98 -9.17
C TYR A 775 23.02 -24.65 -9.31
N ALA A 776 22.29 -24.47 -10.40
CA ALA A 776 21.37 -23.35 -10.58
C ALA A 776 20.08 -23.83 -11.23
N ARG A 777 18.93 -23.32 -10.79
CA ARG A 777 17.64 -23.50 -11.51
C ARG A 777 17.48 -22.52 -12.67
N THR A 778 18.19 -21.40 -12.62
CA THR A 778 18.18 -20.37 -13.66
C THR A 778 19.46 -20.42 -14.50
N ALA A 779 19.46 -19.76 -15.65
CA ALA A 779 20.61 -19.70 -16.55
C ALA A 779 21.72 -18.74 -16.09
N SER A 780 21.97 -18.68 -14.78
CA SER A 780 22.99 -17.86 -14.16
C SER A 780 23.49 -18.46 -12.84
N TYR A 781 24.73 -18.15 -12.46
CA TYR A 781 25.31 -18.61 -11.19
C TYR A 781 26.40 -17.66 -10.68
N THR A 782 26.48 -17.45 -9.37
CA THR A 782 27.56 -16.67 -8.74
C THR A 782 28.45 -17.56 -7.88
N ASP A 783 29.70 -17.77 -8.30
CA ASP A 783 30.72 -18.45 -7.51
C ASP A 783 31.36 -17.48 -6.51
N LYS A 784 30.99 -17.60 -5.23
CA LYS A 784 31.55 -16.81 -4.11
C LYS A 784 32.73 -17.48 -3.40
N THR A 785 33.19 -18.63 -3.90
CA THR A 785 34.23 -19.45 -3.25
C THR A 785 35.62 -19.20 -3.85
N VAL A 786 35.73 -18.18 -4.70
CA VAL A 786 36.95 -17.82 -5.40
C VAL A 786 37.88 -16.98 -4.52
N ASN A 787 39.18 -17.13 -4.76
CA ASN A 787 40.19 -16.28 -4.14
C ASN A 787 40.51 -15.08 -5.04
N PRO A 788 40.93 -13.93 -4.49
CA PRO A 788 41.39 -12.80 -5.29
C PRO A 788 42.59 -13.14 -6.17
N SER A 789 42.74 -12.44 -7.30
CA SER A 789 43.87 -12.58 -8.24
C SER A 789 44.11 -13.99 -8.75
N THR A 790 43.06 -14.80 -8.85
CA THR A 790 43.12 -16.22 -9.22
C THR A 790 42.33 -16.45 -10.49
N THR A 791 42.86 -17.29 -11.39
CA THR A 791 42.18 -17.66 -12.64
C THR A 791 41.48 -19.00 -12.50
N TYR A 792 40.24 -19.06 -12.96
CA TYR A 792 39.37 -20.23 -12.94
C TYR A 792 38.76 -20.48 -14.31
N PHE A 793 38.42 -21.75 -14.56
CA PHE A 793 37.79 -22.22 -15.79
C PHE A 793 36.43 -22.81 -15.46
N TYR A 794 35.38 -22.41 -16.16
CA TYR A 794 34.01 -22.84 -15.89
C TYR A 794 33.37 -23.50 -17.10
N ARG A 795 32.50 -24.48 -16.84
CA ARG A 795 31.58 -25.07 -17.82
C ARG A 795 30.28 -25.43 -17.12
N VAL A 796 29.19 -25.52 -17.89
CA VAL A 796 27.85 -25.77 -17.35
C VAL A 796 27.19 -26.93 -18.10
N THR A 797 26.42 -27.77 -17.41
CA THR A 797 25.54 -28.80 -18.01
C THR A 797 24.09 -28.42 -17.76
N ALA A 798 23.16 -28.90 -18.58
CA ALA A 798 21.72 -28.86 -18.32
C ALA A 798 21.25 -30.22 -17.81
N THR A 799 20.21 -30.25 -16.98
CA THR A 799 19.57 -31.48 -16.51
C THR A 799 18.07 -31.42 -16.79
N ALA A 800 17.51 -32.54 -17.25
CA ALA A 800 16.09 -32.74 -17.50
C ALA A 800 15.70 -34.18 -17.12
N ASP A 801 14.43 -34.55 -17.28
CA ASP A 801 13.92 -35.89 -16.95
C ASP A 801 14.74 -37.03 -17.60
N GLY A 802 15.26 -36.83 -18.82
CA GLY A 802 16.08 -37.81 -19.53
C GLY A 802 17.56 -37.88 -19.11
N GLY A 803 18.01 -37.03 -18.18
CA GLY A 803 19.37 -37.03 -17.64
C GLY A 803 20.12 -35.70 -17.76
N GLU A 804 21.43 -35.76 -17.53
CA GLU A 804 22.36 -34.63 -17.65
C GLU A 804 22.96 -34.53 -19.06
N SER A 805 23.05 -33.32 -19.60
CA SER A 805 23.62 -33.03 -20.92
C SER A 805 25.14 -33.21 -20.96
N GLU A 806 25.71 -33.16 -22.17
CA GLU A 806 27.13 -32.83 -22.34
C GLU A 806 27.43 -31.42 -21.81
N PRO A 807 28.66 -31.12 -21.35
CA PRO A 807 29.02 -29.79 -20.86
C PRO A 807 29.14 -28.76 -21.98
N SER A 808 28.86 -27.50 -21.65
CA SER A 808 29.10 -26.33 -22.49
C SER A 808 30.57 -26.17 -22.86
N ALA A 809 30.84 -25.24 -23.78
CA ALA A 809 32.19 -24.72 -23.96
C ALA A 809 32.73 -24.11 -22.64
N ILE A 810 34.05 -24.18 -22.45
CA ILE A 810 34.74 -23.64 -21.27
C ILE A 810 34.87 -22.12 -21.40
N VAL A 811 34.63 -21.40 -20.31
CA VAL A 811 34.98 -19.97 -20.16
C VAL A 811 36.04 -19.78 -19.09
N THR A 812 36.82 -18.69 -19.21
CA THR A 812 37.87 -18.33 -18.26
C THR A 812 37.50 -17.05 -17.51
N ALA A 813 37.66 -17.05 -16.18
CA ALA A 813 37.50 -15.87 -15.33
C ALA A 813 38.76 -15.64 -14.48
N THR A 814 39.21 -14.39 -14.38
CA THR A 814 40.29 -14.00 -13.45
C THR A 814 39.73 -13.00 -12.45
N THR A 815 39.77 -13.35 -11.16
CA THR A 815 39.30 -12.48 -10.08
C THR A 815 40.22 -11.29 -9.87
N LYS A 816 39.67 -10.19 -9.38
CA LYS A 816 40.40 -8.93 -9.13
C LYS A 816 41.31 -9.03 -7.90
N GLN A 817 42.18 -8.03 -7.71
CA GLN A 817 43.03 -7.90 -6.51
C GLN A 817 42.19 -7.67 -5.23
N PRO A 818 42.71 -8.00 -4.03
CA PRO A 818 42.02 -7.72 -2.77
C PRO A 818 41.81 -6.21 -2.54
N VAL A 819 40.62 -5.81 -2.10
CA VAL A 819 40.29 -4.41 -1.78
C VAL A 819 40.38 -4.15 -0.26
N VAL A 820 40.82 -2.96 0.14
CA VAL A 820 40.88 -2.44 1.54
C VAL A 820 39.89 -1.28 1.70
N LEU A 821 39.49 -0.93 2.94
CA LEU A 821 38.61 0.21 3.18
C LEU A 821 39.20 1.51 2.57
N PRO A 822 38.37 2.39 1.97
CA PRO A 822 38.84 3.65 1.41
C PRO A 822 39.38 4.60 2.48
N GLN A 823 40.15 5.61 2.07
CA GLN A 823 40.52 6.71 2.96
C GLN A 823 39.35 7.69 3.16
N ALA A 824 39.29 8.30 4.34
CA ALA A 824 38.33 9.36 4.65
C ALA A 824 38.41 10.49 3.61
N PRO A 825 37.29 10.97 3.06
CA PRO A 825 37.32 12.05 2.07
C PRO A 825 37.82 13.37 2.67
N GLU A 826 38.59 14.12 1.88
CA GLU A 826 39.13 15.42 2.26
C GLU A 826 38.52 16.57 1.45
N GLY A 827 38.54 17.78 2.01
CA GLY A 827 38.20 19.01 1.28
C GLY A 827 36.71 19.21 1.02
N LEU A 828 35.84 18.70 1.90
CA LEU A 828 34.41 18.98 1.87
C LEU A 828 34.15 20.49 1.96
N SER A 829 33.43 21.04 0.98
CA SER A 829 33.13 22.47 0.86
C SER A 829 31.79 22.70 0.16
N ALA A 830 31.15 23.84 0.41
CA ALA A 830 29.98 24.29 -0.35
C ALA A 830 30.44 25.11 -1.56
N ALA A 831 30.14 24.62 -2.76
CA ALA A 831 30.39 25.30 -4.02
C ALA A 831 29.38 26.44 -4.26
N SER A 832 28.13 26.22 -3.87
CA SER A 832 27.06 27.23 -3.86
C SER A 832 26.06 26.92 -2.74
N ALA A 833 25.35 27.94 -2.28
CA ALA A 833 24.25 27.80 -1.34
C ALA A 833 23.15 28.78 -1.74
N THR A 834 21.96 28.24 -2.02
CA THR A 834 20.73 29.01 -2.23
C THR A 834 19.76 28.71 -1.09
N ALA A 835 18.63 29.40 -1.04
CA ALA A 835 17.60 29.12 -0.03
C ALA A 835 16.89 27.76 -0.24
N SER A 836 17.14 27.06 -1.36
CA SER A 836 16.48 25.82 -1.76
C SER A 836 17.43 24.67 -2.09
N ALA A 837 18.73 24.93 -2.26
CA ALA A 837 19.71 23.88 -2.54
C ALA A 837 21.14 24.28 -2.13
N PHE A 838 21.90 23.34 -1.60
CA PHE A 838 23.34 23.49 -1.33
C PHE A 838 24.15 22.54 -2.21
N GLU A 839 25.03 23.08 -3.05
CA GLU A 839 25.97 22.26 -3.82
C GLU A 839 27.24 22.01 -3.00
N LEU A 840 27.51 20.74 -2.69
CA LEU A 840 28.64 20.28 -1.91
C LEU A 840 29.65 19.58 -2.80
N LYS A 841 30.94 19.74 -2.50
CA LYS A 841 32.06 19.11 -3.23
C LYS A 841 33.16 18.66 -2.28
N TRP A 842 33.80 17.55 -2.59
CA TRP A 842 34.96 17.01 -1.87
C TRP A 842 35.98 16.44 -2.88
N ARG A 843 37.13 15.96 -2.38
CA ARG A 843 38.15 15.30 -3.20
C ARG A 843 37.90 13.79 -3.28
N GLU A 844 38.29 13.21 -4.40
CA GLU A 844 38.26 11.75 -4.58
C GLU A 844 39.17 11.04 -3.57
N SER A 845 38.66 10.00 -2.92
CA SER A 845 39.38 9.11 -2.01
C SER A 845 39.92 7.89 -2.74
N ASP A 846 41.19 7.54 -2.49
CA ASP A 846 41.79 6.31 -3.03
C ASP A 846 41.01 5.06 -2.59
N GLY A 847 40.59 4.26 -3.57
CA GLY A 847 39.86 3.00 -3.35
C GLY A 847 38.36 3.15 -3.10
N ALA A 848 37.79 4.36 -3.24
CA ALA A 848 36.35 4.59 -3.12
C ALA A 848 35.60 4.20 -4.41
N GLU A 849 34.44 3.56 -4.24
CA GLU A 849 33.47 3.26 -5.30
C GLU A 849 32.27 4.21 -5.22
N SER A 850 31.94 4.69 -4.02
CA SER A 850 30.93 5.72 -3.78
C SER A 850 31.19 6.51 -2.49
N TYR A 851 30.32 7.45 -2.16
CA TYR A 851 30.39 8.31 -0.99
C TYR A 851 29.03 8.43 -0.32
N ASN A 852 29.00 8.17 0.98
CA ASN A 852 27.85 8.43 1.84
C ASN A 852 27.94 9.86 2.38
N LEU A 853 26.93 10.67 2.11
CA LEU A 853 26.82 12.04 2.59
C LEU A 853 25.84 12.11 3.77
N TYR A 854 26.30 12.69 4.87
CA TYR A 854 25.53 12.88 6.08
C TYR A 854 25.24 14.35 6.35
N ARG A 855 24.07 14.64 6.91
CA ARG A 855 23.63 15.98 7.28
C ARG A 855 23.05 16.02 8.70
N LYS A 856 23.18 17.17 9.36
CA LYS A 856 22.52 17.50 10.62
C LYS A 856 22.03 18.96 10.60
N GLY A 857 20.77 19.20 10.91
CA GLY A 857 20.22 20.55 11.12
C GLY A 857 20.77 21.22 12.39
N ASN A 858 20.70 22.55 12.47
CA ASN A 858 21.25 23.31 13.61
C ASN A 858 20.61 22.95 14.96
N GLU A 859 19.39 22.42 14.94
CA GLU A 859 18.62 22.02 16.13
C GLU A 859 18.52 20.49 16.30
N GLU A 860 19.23 19.70 15.50
CA GLU A 860 19.18 18.23 15.53
C GLU A 860 20.34 17.62 16.31
N ASP A 861 20.07 16.50 17.01
CA ASP A 861 21.04 15.84 17.90
C ASP A 861 21.99 14.86 17.16
N GLY A 862 21.82 14.58 15.87
CA GLY A 862 22.62 13.60 15.15
C GLY A 862 22.64 13.72 13.62
N TYR A 863 23.67 13.14 13.01
CA TYR A 863 23.81 13.07 11.55
C TYR A 863 22.90 11.99 10.94
N THR A 864 22.25 12.32 9.84
CA THR A 864 21.43 11.40 9.03
C THR A 864 22.08 11.22 7.66
N LEU A 865 22.04 10.00 7.11
CA LEU A 865 22.49 9.74 5.75
C LEU A 865 21.47 10.34 4.78
N ILE A 866 21.91 11.26 3.92
CA ILE A 866 21.04 11.94 2.95
C ILE A 866 21.29 11.51 1.51
N ALA A 867 22.47 10.95 1.21
CA ALA A 867 22.78 10.47 -0.14
C ALA A 867 23.89 9.41 -0.16
N ASN A 868 23.88 8.54 -1.18
CA ASN A 868 25.04 7.79 -1.63
C ASN A 868 25.29 8.13 -3.11
N THR A 869 26.51 8.54 -3.46
CA THR A 869 26.85 8.96 -4.84
C THR A 869 28.22 8.45 -5.26
N ALA A 870 28.39 8.09 -6.54
CA ALA A 870 29.70 7.78 -7.11
C ALA A 870 30.51 9.04 -7.46
N GLU A 871 29.88 10.22 -7.46
CA GLU A 871 30.52 11.49 -7.80
C GLU A 871 31.16 12.16 -6.58
N THR A 872 32.13 13.05 -6.80
CA THR A 872 32.79 13.83 -5.73
C THR A 872 32.06 15.14 -5.41
N GLY A 873 30.73 15.10 -5.49
CA GLY A 873 29.86 16.22 -5.21
C GLY A 873 28.41 15.78 -5.14
N TYR A 874 27.60 16.62 -4.51
CA TYR A 874 26.18 16.37 -4.32
C TYR A 874 25.43 17.69 -4.17
N THR A 875 24.25 17.77 -4.75
CA THR A 875 23.34 18.91 -4.53
C THR A 875 22.30 18.47 -3.51
N ASP A 876 22.36 19.04 -2.30
CA ASP A 876 21.31 18.86 -1.31
C ASP A 876 20.18 19.86 -1.59
N ASP A 877 19.18 19.43 -2.36
CA ASP A 877 17.94 20.13 -2.67
C ASP A 877 16.83 19.90 -1.62
N SER A 878 17.12 19.13 -0.58
CA SER A 878 16.21 18.84 0.53
C SER A 878 16.40 19.77 1.73
N VAL A 879 17.14 20.87 1.55
CA VAL A 879 17.35 21.88 2.59
C VAL A 879 16.05 22.61 2.90
N SER A 880 15.75 22.76 4.19
CA SER A 880 14.50 23.36 4.66
C SER A 880 14.67 24.85 4.93
N ALA A 881 13.76 25.66 4.39
CA ALA A 881 13.64 27.09 4.67
C ALA A 881 13.37 27.41 6.15
N GLY A 882 12.97 26.41 6.95
CA GLY A 882 12.78 26.53 8.39
C GLY A 882 14.06 26.44 9.22
N GLN A 883 15.18 26.02 8.61
CA GLN A 883 16.47 25.89 9.29
C GLN A 883 17.38 27.09 9.01
N THR A 884 18.20 27.48 9.98
CA THR A 884 19.18 28.57 9.82
C THR A 884 20.49 28.10 9.17
N GLY A 885 20.67 26.80 8.97
CA GLY A 885 21.85 26.18 8.37
C GLY A 885 21.92 24.68 8.66
N TYR A 886 22.95 24.04 8.11
CA TYR A 886 23.20 22.61 8.22
C TYR A 886 24.69 22.31 8.38
N ALA A 887 25.01 21.23 9.10
CA ALA A 887 26.33 20.63 9.13
C ALA A 887 26.36 19.36 8.27
N TYR A 888 27.44 19.15 7.52
CA TYR A 888 27.65 18.02 6.61
C TYR A 888 28.96 17.31 6.88
N ARG A 889 28.99 16.00 6.61
CA ARG A 889 30.22 15.20 6.54
C ARG A 889 30.03 14.09 5.50
N VAL A 890 31.12 13.61 4.92
CA VAL A 890 31.07 12.58 3.87
C VAL A 890 32.03 11.44 4.19
N ALA A 891 31.65 10.20 3.92
CA ALA A 891 32.50 9.02 4.06
C ALA A 891 32.59 8.28 2.73
N ALA A 892 33.75 7.72 2.40
CA ALA A 892 33.96 6.94 1.20
C ALA A 892 33.57 5.48 1.42
N VAL A 893 33.04 4.82 0.39
CA VAL A 893 32.50 3.47 0.46
C VAL A 893 33.09 2.62 -0.66
N ASN A 894 33.42 1.36 -0.36
CA ASN A 894 33.67 0.32 -1.36
C ASN A 894 33.18 -1.05 -0.86
N GLU A 895 33.50 -2.12 -1.58
CA GLU A 895 33.12 -3.50 -1.21
C GLU A 895 33.53 -3.96 0.21
N LYS A 896 34.44 -3.26 0.91
CA LYS A 896 34.80 -3.54 2.32
C LYS A 896 33.97 -2.77 3.35
N GLY A 897 33.25 -1.74 2.93
CA GLY A 897 32.45 -0.89 3.80
C GLY A 897 32.87 0.58 3.74
N GLU A 898 32.42 1.31 4.76
CA GLU A 898 32.55 2.76 4.85
C GLU A 898 33.82 3.18 5.61
N SER A 899 34.48 4.23 5.12
CA SER A 899 35.63 4.86 5.77
C SER A 899 35.22 5.66 7.02
N GLU A 900 36.21 6.17 7.76
CA GLU A 900 35.96 7.30 8.67
C GLU A 900 35.40 8.51 7.87
N PRO A 901 34.53 9.35 8.48
CA PRO A 901 33.98 10.52 7.81
C PRO A 901 35.00 11.66 7.71
N SER A 902 34.75 12.58 6.77
CA SER A 902 35.45 13.87 6.66
C SER A 902 35.26 14.74 7.91
N ASP A 903 36.04 15.82 8.01
CA ASP A 903 35.72 16.93 8.91
C ASP A 903 34.33 17.51 8.60
N ASP A 904 33.65 17.99 9.65
CA ASP A 904 32.33 18.61 9.55
C ASP A 904 32.39 19.98 8.83
N LEU A 905 31.53 20.17 7.83
CA LEU A 905 31.30 21.45 7.14
C LEU A 905 29.97 22.06 7.58
N PHE A 906 29.99 23.28 8.11
CA PHE A 906 28.77 24.06 8.36
C PHE A 906 28.45 25.02 7.21
N VAL A 907 27.20 25.01 6.74
CA VAL A 907 26.68 25.90 5.69
C VAL A 907 25.45 26.64 6.23
N ALA A 908 25.51 27.97 6.25
CA ALA A 908 24.40 28.82 6.71
C ALA A 908 23.35 29.02 5.62
N MET A 909 22.07 29.09 6.01
CA MET A 909 20.95 29.33 5.09
C MET A 909 20.94 30.78 4.58
N PRO A 910 21.02 31.03 3.27
CA PRO A 910 20.88 32.38 2.70
C PRO A 910 19.46 32.95 2.88
N LEU A 911 19.31 34.28 2.71
CA LEU A 911 17.99 34.90 2.54
C LEU A 911 17.34 34.41 1.23
N PRO A 912 16.00 34.31 1.16
CA PRO A 912 15.32 33.90 -0.07
C PRO A 912 15.43 34.97 -1.14
N GLU A 913 15.36 34.55 -2.40
CA GLU A 913 15.27 35.49 -3.52
C GLU A 913 13.93 36.23 -3.50
N LYS A 914 13.93 37.47 -3.99
CA LYS A 914 12.68 38.26 -4.05
C LYS A 914 11.71 37.61 -5.05
N PRO A 915 10.39 37.65 -4.80
CA PRO A 915 9.41 37.29 -5.82
C PRO A 915 9.56 38.14 -7.08
N ASP A 916 9.38 37.50 -8.24
CA ASP A 916 9.35 38.16 -9.54
C ASP A 916 7.95 38.16 -10.14
N ARG A 917 7.75 38.94 -11.21
CA ARG A 917 6.50 38.97 -12.00
C ARG A 917 5.23 39.13 -11.14
N LEU A 918 5.29 39.92 -10.07
CA LEU A 918 4.08 40.26 -9.34
C LEU A 918 3.11 40.96 -10.31
N ILE A 919 1.89 40.43 -10.42
CA ILE A 919 0.78 40.97 -11.22
C ILE A 919 -0.54 40.89 -10.43
N ALA A 920 -1.51 41.73 -10.79
CA ALA A 920 -2.91 41.52 -10.43
C ALA A 920 -3.54 40.62 -11.50
N GLY A 921 -3.71 39.33 -11.17
CA GLY A 921 -4.27 38.33 -12.08
C GLY A 921 -5.79 38.42 -12.20
N LEU A 922 -6.46 38.85 -11.13
CA LEU A 922 -7.91 39.06 -11.09
C LEU A 922 -8.25 40.28 -10.23
N THR A 923 -9.31 41.00 -10.58
CA THR A 923 -9.74 42.17 -9.80
C THR A 923 -11.25 42.28 -9.84
N GLY A 924 -11.85 42.45 -8.66
CA GLY A 924 -13.28 42.69 -8.49
C GLY A 924 -13.53 43.95 -7.66
N GLU A 925 -14.77 44.11 -7.21
CA GLU A 925 -15.16 45.28 -6.40
C GLU A 925 -14.52 45.23 -5.02
N THR A 926 -14.52 44.07 -4.38
CA THR A 926 -14.07 43.88 -2.99
C THR A 926 -12.82 43.01 -2.87
N PHE A 927 -12.13 42.73 -3.97
CA PHE A 927 -10.93 41.92 -3.93
C PHE A 927 -9.92 42.22 -5.04
N VAL A 928 -8.66 41.89 -4.76
CA VAL A 928 -7.57 41.83 -5.74
C VAL A 928 -6.87 40.47 -5.62
N GLY A 929 -6.86 39.69 -6.69
CA GLY A 929 -6.07 38.46 -6.82
C GLY A 929 -4.68 38.78 -7.36
N LEU A 930 -3.66 38.53 -6.56
CA LEU A 930 -2.25 38.72 -6.88
C LEU A 930 -1.59 37.38 -7.21
N ILE A 931 -0.71 37.37 -8.20
CA ILE A 931 0.13 36.23 -8.56
C ILE A 931 1.56 36.74 -8.72
N TRP A 932 2.54 35.96 -8.28
CA TRP A 932 3.96 36.20 -8.53
C TRP A 932 4.67 34.90 -8.90
N THR A 933 5.95 34.99 -9.23
CA THR A 933 6.83 33.84 -9.44
C THR A 933 7.64 33.60 -8.17
N SER A 934 7.51 32.40 -7.61
CA SER A 934 8.36 31.88 -6.54
C SER A 934 9.72 31.42 -7.07
N HIS A 935 10.75 31.51 -6.23
CA HIS A 935 12.07 30.90 -6.45
C HIS A 935 12.39 29.80 -5.43
N GLY A 936 11.38 29.31 -4.69
CA GLY A 936 11.54 28.32 -3.63
C GLY A 936 12.30 28.82 -2.39
N GLY A 937 12.51 27.93 -1.42
CA GLY A 937 13.29 28.26 -0.21
C GLY A 937 12.63 29.26 0.74
N VAL A 938 11.29 29.29 0.76
CA VAL A 938 10.48 30.22 1.57
C VAL A 938 9.65 29.49 2.61
N THR A 939 9.46 30.11 3.77
CA THR A 939 8.47 29.72 4.77
C THR A 939 7.18 30.54 4.67
N GLN A 940 7.22 31.75 4.10
CA GLN A 940 6.04 32.57 3.79
C GLN A 940 6.36 33.71 2.82
N TYR A 941 5.32 34.32 2.27
CA TYR A 941 5.33 35.59 1.59
C TYR A 941 4.55 36.63 2.40
N ASN A 942 5.11 37.83 2.50
CA ASN A 942 4.50 38.98 3.15
C ASN A 942 4.03 39.95 2.07
N ILE A 943 2.71 40.13 1.96
CA ILE A 943 2.06 40.98 0.96
C ILE A 943 1.80 42.33 1.60
N TYR A 944 2.39 43.37 1.02
CA TYR A 944 2.21 44.73 1.48
C TYR A 944 1.37 45.53 0.49
N ARG A 945 0.47 46.37 1.03
CA ARG A 945 -0.43 47.22 0.26
C ARG A 945 -0.35 48.66 0.74
N SER A 946 -0.44 49.61 -0.17
CA SER A 946 -0.71 51.02 0.14
C SER A 946 -1.70 51.64 -0.84
N THR A 947 -2.27 52.77 -0.46
CA THR A 947 -2.83 53.72 -1.43
C THR A 947 -1.73 54.71 -1.86
N PRO A 948 -1.78 55.27 -3.08
CA PRO A 948 -0.77 56.21 -3.56
C PRO A 948 -0.48 57.34 -2.56
N GLY A 949 0.78 57.49 -2.16
CA GLY A 949 1.21 58.52 -1.21
C GLY A 949 1.05 58.16 0.28
N LYS A 950 0.62 56.94 0.61
CA LYS A 950 0.58 56.39 1.97
C LYS A 950 1.69 55.34 2.17
N PRO A 951 2.16 55.11 3.41
CA PRO A 951 3.03 53.99 3.71
C PRO A 951 2.34 52.67 3.41
N ALA A 952 3.11 51.65 3.05
CA ALA A 952 2.58 50.31 2.86
C ALA A 952 2.42 49.60 4.20
N GLU A 953 1.32 48.89 4.32
CA GLU A 953 0.92 48.10 5.48
C GLU A 953 0.85 46.62 5.05
N LEU A 954 0.97 45.70 5.99
CA LEU A 954 0.83 44.28 5.70
C LEU A 954 -0.65 44.00 5.36
N ALA A 955 -0.92 43.65 4.11
CA ALA A 955 -2.26 43.28 3.64
C ALA A 955 -2.61 41.83 4.03
N GLY A 956 -1.59 40.98 4.11
CA GLY A 956 -1.70 39.60 4.52
C GLY A 956 -0.41 38.84 4.26
N THR A 957 -0.46 37.55 4.54
CA THR A 957 0.61 36.61 4.23
C THR A 957 0.08 35.52 3.33
N ALA A 958 0.96 34.89 2.55
CA ALA A 958 0.63 33.71 1.78
C ALA A 958 1.74 32.68 1.95
N LYS A 959 1.40 31.39 2.00
CA LYS A 959 2.39 30.31 1.91
C LYS A 959 2.71 29.92 0.47
N VAL A 960 1.99 30.50 -0.47
CA VAL A 960 1.93 30.15 -1.89
C VAL A 960 2.14 31.40 -2.73
N ASP A 961 2.39 31.26 -4.03
CA ASP A 961 2.70 32.38 -4.93
C ASP A 961 1.49 33.15 -5.47
N THR A 962 0.35 32.97 -4.80
CA THR A 962 -0.90 33.68 -5.04
C THR A 962 -1.51 34.21 -3.75
N PHE A 963 -2.14 35.38 -3.80
CA PHE A 963 -2.84 35.95 -2.64
C PHE A 963 -4.08 36.72 -3.09
N TYR A 964 -5.19 36.52 -2.38
CA TYR A 964 -6.41 37.29 -2.59
C TYR A 964 -6.58 38.29 -1.46
N ASP A 965 -6.34 39.56 -1.78
CA ASP A 965 -6.69 40.64 -0.87
C ASP A 965 -8.20 40.87 -0.91
N ARG A 966 -8.94 40.17 -0.04
CA ARG A 966 -10.39 40.30 0.13
C ARG A 966 -10.80 41.47 1.03
N SER A 967 -9.83 42.28 1.46
CA SER A 967 -10.05 43.50 2.24
C SER A 967 -10.03 44.76 1.36
N ALA A 968 -10.01 44.60 0.05
CA ALA A 968 -9.96 45.71 -0.89
C ALA A 968 -11.32 46.44 -0.95
N GLU A 969 -11.30 47.77 -0.97
CA GLU A 969 -12.52 48.58 -1.06
C GLU A 969 -12.91 48.85 -2.52
N PRO A 970 -14.21 48.89 -2.88
CA PRO A 970 -14.66 49.23 -4.24
C PRO A 970 -14.12 50.56 -4.76
N GLY A 971 -13.76 50.60 -6.05
CA GLY A 971 -13.28 51.80 -6.74
C GLY A 971 -11.99 52.42 -6.19
N THR A 972 -11.14 51.66 -5.50
CA THR A 972 -9.95 52.14 -4.80
C THR A 972 -8.66 51.78 -5.55
N HIS A 973 -7.70 52.71 -5.55
CA HIS A 973 -6.38 52.52 -6.16
C HIS A 973 -5.37 52.00 -5.15
N TYR A 974 -4.86 50.79 -5.39
CA TYR A 974 -3.86 50.15 -4.56
C TYR A 974 -2.51 49.95 -5.27
N LEU A 975 -1.45 50.00 -4.48
CA LEU A 975 -0.09 49.58 -4.82
C LEU A 975 0.27 48.36 -3.95
N TYR A 976 0.72 47.28 -4.57
CA TYR A 976 1.14 46.05 -3.89
C TYR A 976 2.60 45.73 -4.15
N TYR A 977 3.29 45.15 -3.16
CA TYR A 977 4.54 44.42 -3.35
C TYR A 977 4.61 43.22 -2.40
N VAL A 978 5.45 42.25 -2.73
CA VAL A 978 5.62 41.02 -1.96
C VAL A 978 7.08 40.85 -1.55
N LYS A 979 7.31 40.28 -0.37
CA LYS A 979 8.61 39.79 0.08
C LYS A 979 8.52 38.31 0.43
N ALA A 980 9.52 37.55 0.03
CA ALA A 980 9.70 36.18 0.49
C ALA A 980 10.37 36.17 1.87
N GLN A 981 10.11 35.16 2.68
CA GLN A 981 10.71 35.00 4.01
C GLN A 981 11.13 33.55 4.24
N ASN A 982 12.24 33.35 4.93
CA ASN A 982 12.65 32.06 5.51
C ASN A 982 13.16 32.26 6.96
N ALA A 983 13.72 31.21 7.60
CA ALA A 983 14.24 31.30 8.96
C ALA A 983 15.39 32.31 9.13
N SER A 984 16.10 32.63 8.05
CA SER A 984 17.16 33.66 8.04
C SER A 984 16.61 35.09 7.89
N GLY A 985 15.37 35.26 7.43
CA GLY A 985 14.69 36.56 7.34
C GLY A 985 13.97 36.81 6.00
N GLU A 986 13.64 38.08 5.73
CA GLU A 986 12.93 38.51 4.52
C GLU A 986 13.89 38.85 3.36
N SER A 987 13.45 38.55 2.14
CA SER A 987 14.02 39.06 0.90
C SER A 987 13.86 40.58 0.79
N ILE A 988 14.54 41.18 -0.20
CA ILE A 988 14.15 42.50 -0.71
C ILE A 988 12.76 42.44 -1.38
N LYS A 989 12.10 43.60 -1.56
CA LYS A 989 10.76 43.65 -2.17
C LYS A 989 10.76 43.28 -3.66
N SER A 990 9.66 42.69 -4.13
CA SER A 990 9.34 42.48 -5.55
C SER A 990 9.17 43.79 -6.33
N ASN A 991 8.83 43.70 -7.62
CA ASN A 991 8.25 44.83 -8.33
C ASN A 991 6.92 45.27 -7.69
N ASP A 992 6.58 46.56 -7.83
CA ASP A 992 5.29 47.08 -7.39
C ASP A 992 4.21 46.78 -8.46
N VAL A 993 2.98 46.47 -8.03
CA VAL A 993 1.78 46.36 -8.87
C VAL A 993 0.80 47.46 -8.52
N SER A 994 0.25 48.12 -9.54
CA SER A 994 -0.75 49.17 -9.40
C SER A 994 -2.08 48.71 -9.99
N VAL A 995 -3.15 48.72 -9.20
CA VAL A 995 -4.46 48.20 -9.61
C VAL A 995 -5.61 49.03 -9.03
N TRP A 996 -6.70 49.15 -9.79
CA TRP A 996 -7.97 49.71 -9.33
C TRP A 996 -8.97 48.58 -9.14
N THR A 997 -9.58 48.48 -7.97
CA THR A 997 -10.80 47.66 -7.81
C THR A 997 -11.92 48.24 -8.68
N THR A 998 -12.81 47.38 -9.17
CA THR A 998 -13.93 47.84 -10.00
C THR A 998 -14.87 48.70 -9.16
N GLY A 999 -15.43 49.76 -9.75
CA GLY A 999 -16.44 50.58 -9.09
C GLY A 999 -17.81 49.94 -9.29
N GLY A 1000 -18.59 49.81 -8.22
CA GLY A 1000 -19.97 49.34 -8.32
C GLY A 1000 -20.80 50.33 -9.15
N GLU A 1001 -21.51 49.82 -10.18
CA GLU A 1001 -22.55 50.56 -10.91
C GLU A 1001 -23.91 50.47 -10.21
#